data_AF-A0A4W5LTD1-F1
#
_entry.id   AF-A0A4W5LTD1-F1
#
_cell.length_a   1.000
_cell.length_b   1.000
_cell.length_c   1.000
_cell.angle_alpha   90.00
_cell.angle_beta   90.00
_cell.angle_gamma   90.00
#
_symmetry.space_group_name_H-M   'P 1'
#
loop_
_entity.id
_entity.type
_entity.pdbx_description
1 polymer ?
#
loop_
_entity_poly.entity_id
_entity_poly.type
_entity_poly.pdbx_seq_one_letter_code
_entity_poly.pdbx_strand_id
1 'polypeptide(L)'
;MPPGEYGMLGEWEKEGDHDIMMDFLLPTGIFLKFPVSRNDTIGMVWRNASSEPLYGALSDADAYVFTCINSTAEREELEDETRRLCDVRLFMSVLRLVAREGDRVEKLTNTQISLLIGKGLHEFDTQKNHEVNEFRAKMRSFCEEKAQDRQRLPWYQWMEYSFSCDLEPCVSLPEPGGNKTKGTKKIFVNVKFEASDESFMLQQEPQDLPVILMRSALKKKATVFRSVRQEKPEDYTLQVNGRWEFIYGKYPLCQFKYIFSCLRGGQTPHLTMVHHSTVVKYQEEQGCLGSQVSKSRSLSKPPPLPVKKNTSSLWSIEEPFHIHLLQGYRVNADEGMKLVVQAGLFHGSELLCKVVTSCEVNVCSEPLWDKKLVFDISVSDLPRMSRLCFALYAVIEKAKKPRSTKKKNKKADCPLAWVNTMVFDYKDQLKTGEFLLSTWPSVPDDKGDLLNPMGTVEKNPNVDSAAGLLIRFPNIRPHPLYYPHFDKVHLLLHTRRHQHEMVAFLQKWPDLPALHALELLDYSFPDPMVRSFTIRCLRKLRDEELLQYLLQLVQVLKYESYLDCDLATFLLERALSNKRIGHFLFWHLRSEMHVSSVSLRFGLILEAYCRGNIYHIKNLWKQNEALNKMKALNDFVKSGWQKTSRQQMTDDMKLCIKQEAYMEALSYLLSPLNPSIMLSEICADRCKFMDSKMKPLWLMYKNKWVQGDAVGIIFKNGDDLRQDMLTLQMIQLMEILWKKEGLDLRMIPYGCLSTGNKTGLIEVVKNSDTIANIQRNNSNSAATAAFNKDALLNWLKSKNPEDKLDQAIEEFTLSCAGYCVATYVLGIGDRHNDNIMIKETGQLFHIDFGHFLGNFKSKFGINRERVPFILTYDFVHVIQQGRTNNSEKFERFRECCEQAYKILCRNGTLFVNLFAMMKAAGLPELTKWNENALKSLS
;
A
#
# COMPACT_ATOMS: atom_id res chain seq x y z
N MET A 1 -0.34 -23.32 -11.16
CA MET A 1 -0.88 -22.93 -12.48
C MET A 1 -1.29 -21.47 -12.39
N PRO A 2 -1.09 -20.63 -13.43
CA PRO A 2 -1.87 -19.40 -13.51
C PRO A 2 -3.37 -19.79 -13.50
N PRO A 3 -4.26 -18.97 -12.92
CA PRO A 3 -5.70 -19.20 -13.08
C PRO A 3 -5.98 -19.35 -14.58
N GLY A 4 -6.79 -20.33 -14.97
CA GLY A 4 -7.24 -20.44 -16.36
C GLY A 4 -7.86 -19.10 -16.76
N GLU A 5 -7.45 -18.56 -17.91
CA GLU A 5 -8.17 -17.46 -18.53
C GLU A 5 -9.53 -18.01 -18.96
N TYR A 6 -10.53 -17.79 -18.11
CA TYR A 6 -11.93 -18.09 -18.41
C TYR A 6 -12.64 -16.77 -18.71
N GLY A 7 -13.36 -16.72 -19.82
CA GLY A 7 -14.16 -15.58 -20.26
C GLY A 7 -13.63 -14.90 -21.52
N MET A 8 -14.44 -13.99 -22.06
CA MET A 8 -14.20 -13.33 -23.34
C MET A 8 -12.93 -12.45 -23.39
N LEU A 9 -12.29 -12.10 -22.26
CA LEU A 9 -11.14 -11.18 -22.24
C LEU A 9 -9.99 -11.63 -23.16
N GLY A 10 -9.71 -12.94 -23.19
CA GLY A 10 -8.68 -13.51 -24.07
C GLY A 10 -9.10 -13.59 -25.54
N GLU A 11 -10.40 -13.51 -25.86
CA GLU A 11 -10.93 -13.44 -27.23
C GLU A 11 -10.95 -11.98 -27.72
N TRP A 12 -11.35 -11.03 -26.85
CA TRP A 12 -11.36 -9.58 -27.14
C TRP A 12 -9.96 -9.01 -27.40
N GLU A 13 -8.94 -9.55 -26.75
CA GLU A 13 -7.54 -9.14 -26.96
C GLU A 13 -6.89 -9.82 -28.18
N LYS A 14 -7.41 -10.97 -28.63
CA LYS A 14 -6.86 -11.73 -29.77
C LYS A 14 -7.46 -11.34 -31.13
N GLU A 15 -8.73 -10.91 -31.18
CA GLU A 15 -9.46 -10.68 -32.44
C GLU A 15 -9.36 -9.26 -33.01
N GLY A 16 -8.58 -8.34 -32.43
CA GLY A 16 -8.37 -7.01 -33.03
C GLY A 16 -9.62 -6.12 -33.03
N ASP A 17 -9.87 -5.38 -34.12
CA ASP A 17 -10.98 -4.42 -34.29
C ASP A 17 -12.23 -5.03 -34.96
N HIS A 18 -12.35 -6.37 -34.96
CA HIS A 18 -13.50 -7.05 -35.56
C HIS A 18 -14.78 -6.93 -34.71
N ASP A 19 -15.93 -6.87 -35.38
CA ASP A 19 -17.23 -6.86 -34.72
C ASP A 19 -17.52 -8.21 -34.06
N ILE A 20 -18.07 -8.18 -32.84
CA ILE A 20 -18.40 -9.36 -32.04
C ILE A 20 -19.91 -9.58 -32.10
N MET A 21 -20.34 -10.82 -32.33
CA MET A 21 -21.76 -11.18 -32.23
C MET A 21 -22.20 -11.17 -30.77
N MET A 22 -23.16 -10.30 -30.45
CA MET A 22 -23.68 -10.13 -29.09
C MET A 22 -25.14 -10.59 -29.00
N ASP A 23 -25.43 -11.32 -27.93
CA ASP A 23 -26.75 -11.87 -27.62
C ASP A 23 -27.50 -10.90 -26.67
N PHE A 24 -28.73 -10.55 -27.03
CA PHE A 24 -29.57 -9.61 -26.30
C PHE A 24 -30.87 -10.27 -25.84
N LEU A 25 -31.12 -10.21 -24.54
CA LEU A 25 -32.31 -10.78 -23.91
C LEU A 25 -33.26 -9.66 -23.51
N LEU A 26 -34.40 -9.55 -24.19
CA LEU A 26 -35.42 -8.54 -23.91
C LEU A 26 -36.41 -9.02 -22.82
N PRO A 27 -37.04 -8.11 -22.06
CA PRO A 27 -38.06 -8.42 -21.05
C PRO A 27 -39.29 -9.13 -21.64
N THR A 28 -39.56 -8.93 -22.92
CA THR A 28 -40.62 -9.59 -23.70
C THR A 28 -40.36 -11.08 -23.93
N GLY A 29 -39.17 -11.60 -23.57
CA GLY A 29 -38.74 -12.97 -23.84
C GLY A 29 -38.08 -13.15 -25.22
N ILE A 30 -37.90 -12.05 -25.97
CA ILE A 30 -37.27 -12.06 -27.29
C ILE A 30 -35.75 -12.12 -27.14
N PHE A 31 -35.14 -12.95 -27.97
CA PHE A 31 -33.70 -13.09 -28.15
C PHE A 31 -33.29 -12.41 -29.45
N LEU A 32 -32.39 -11.44 -29.37
CA LEU A 32 -31.80 -10.77 -30.53
C LEU A 32 -30.31 -11.08 -30.61
N LYS A 33 -29.76 -11.12 -31.81
CA LYS A 33 -28.34 -11.37 -32.02
C LYS A 33 -27.82 -10.55 -33.18
N PHE A 34 -26.90 -9.63 -32.90
CA PHE A 34 -26.33 -8.74 -33.92
C PHE A 34 -24.86 -8.41 -33.62
N PRO A 35 -24.07 -8.05 -34.66
CA PRO A 35 -22.69 -7.64 -34.48
C PRO A 35 -22.61 -6.27 -33.80
N VAL A 36 -21.67 -6.12 -32.86
CA VAL A 36 -21.34 -4.86 -32.19
C VAL A 36 -19.83 -4.66 -32.19
N SER A 37 -19.39 -3.40 -32.29
CA SER A 37 -17.99 -3.07 -32.16
C SER A 37 -17.59 -3.11 -30.69
N ARG A 38 -16.36 -3.55 -30.40
CA ARG A 38 -15.77 -3.51 -29.05
C ARG A 38 -15.71 -2.09 -28.45
N ASN A 39 -15.70 -1.08 -29.31
CA ASN A 39 -15.66 0.34 -28.94
C ASN A 39 -17.05 0.97 -28.83
N ASP A 40 -18.11 0.24 -29.19
CA ASP A 40 -19.48 0.74 -29.03
C ASP A 40 -19.80 0.96 -27.56
N THR A 41 -20.55 2.02 -27.30
CA THR A 41 -21.10 2.30 -25.97
C THR A 41 -22.37 1.51 -25.75
N ILE A 42 -22.69 1.22 -24.49
CA ILE A 42 -23.95 0.55 -24.13
C ILE A 42 -25.16 1.34 -24.64
N GLY A 43 -25.10 2.68 -24.67
CA GLY A 43 -26.18 3.49 -25.24
C GLY A 43 -26.39 3.28 -26.75
N MET A 44 -25.36 2.95 -27.52
CA MET A 44 -25.49 2.63 -28.95
C MET A 44 -26.21 1.31 -29.19
N VAL A 45 -26.01 0.34 -28.31
CA VAL A 45 -26.71 -0.95 -28.36
C VAL A 45 -28.22 -0.77 -28.31
N TRP A 46 -28.72 0.21 -27.55
CA TRP A 46 -30.14 0.53 -27.48
C TRP A 46 -30.75 0.92 -28.82
N ARG A 47 -30.01 1.68 -29.65
CA ARG A 47 -30.45 2.06 -30.99
C ARG A 47 -30.60 0.85 -31.90
N ASN A 48 -29.69 -0.11 -31.81
CA ASN A 48 -29.75 -1.33 -32.64
C ASN A 48 -30.93 -2.24 -32.23
N ALA A 49 -31.34 -2.22 -30.96
CA ALA A 49 -32.53 -2.96 -30.51
C ALA A 49 -33.85 -2.34 -31.01
N SER A 50 -33.86 -1.04 -31.36
CA SER A 50 -35.07 -0.35 -31.81
C SER A 50 -35.57 -0.76 -33.20
N SER A 51 -34.70 -1.34 -34.02
CA SER A 51 -35.04 -1.86 -35.35
C SER A 51 -35.62 -3.28 -35.33
N GLU A 52 -35.75 -3.90 -34.16
CA GLU A 52 -36.11 -5.31 -34.02
C GLU A 52 -37.60 -5.52 -33.69
N PRO A 53 -38.18 -6.70 -34.02
CA PRO A 53 -39.61 -6.98 -33.82
C PRO A 53 -40.05 -6.83 -32.37
N LEU A 54 -41.29 -6.35 -32.16
CA LEU A 54 -41.94 -6.15 -30.85
C LEU A 54 -41.22 -5.15 -29.92
N TYR A 55 -40.29 -4.33 -30.43
CA TYR A 55 -39.72 -3.22 -29.68
C TYR A 55 -40.79 -2.26 -29.14
N GLY A 56 -41.88 -2.03 -29.89
CA GLY A 56 -43.01 -1.20 -29.44
C GLY A 56 -43.79 -1.75 -28.25
N ALA A 57 -43.52 -2.97 -27.77
CA ALA A 57 -44.07 -3.52 -26.53
C ALA A 57 -43.21 -3.18 -25.29
N LEU A 58 -42.02 -2.60 -25.48
CA LEU A 58 -41.18 -2.08 -24.41
C LEU A 58 -41.67 -0.69 -24.00
N SER A 59 -41.53 -0.37 -22.72
CA SER A 59 -41.66 1.00 -22.21
C SER A 59 -40.49 1.89 -22.70
N ASP A 60 -40.47 3.16 -22.28
CA ASP A 60 -39.36 4.05 -22.58
C ASP A 60 -38.00 3.47 -22.16
N ALA A 61 -36.95 3.82 -22.91
CA ALA A 61 -35.58 3.36 -22.68
C ALA A 61 -35.12 3.56 -21.24
N ASP A 62 -35.48 4.70 -20.64
CA ASP A 62 -35.12 5.08 -19.28
C ASP A 62 -35.72 4.13 -18.22
N ALA A 63 -36.77 3.38 -18.54
CA ALA A 63 -37.38 2.41 -17.63
C ALA A 63 -36.55 1.11 -17.51
N TYR A 64 -35.57 0.91 -18.38
CA TYR A 64 -34.77 -0.31 -18.42
C TYR A 64 -33.27 -0.07 -18.25
N VAL A 65 -32.56 -1.07 -17.75
CA VAL A 65 -31.10 -1.11 -17.65
C VAL A 65 -30.59 -2.43 -18.19
N PHE A 66 -29.43 -2.41 -18.85
CA PHE A 66 -28.75 -3.63 -19.25
C PHE A 66 -28.10 -4.30 -18.05
N THR A 67 -28.16 -5.63 -18.02
CA THR A 67 -27.47 -6.47 -17.06
C THR A 67 -26.60 -7.49 -17.76
N CYS A 68 -25.44 -7.75 -17.18
CA CYS A 68 -24.52 -8.75 -17.67
C CYS A 68 -23.99 -9.61 -16.53
N ILE A 69 -23.34 -10.71 -16.88
CA ILE A 69 -22.40 -11.37 -15.97
C ILE A 69 -21.01 -10.84 -16.30
N ASN A 70 -20.37 -10.16 -15.36
CA ASN A 70 -19.02 -9.63 -15.54
C ASN A 70 -17.95 -10.69 -15.23
N SER A 71 -16.68 -10.35 -15.42
CA SER A 71 -15.55 -11.26 -15.20
C SER A 71 -15.37 -11.71 -13.74
N THR A 72 -16.05 -11.10 -12.77
CA THR A 72 -16.09 -11.58 -11.37
C THR A 72 -17.23 -12.57 -11.12
N ALA A 73 -17.89 -13.04 -12.19
CA ALA A 73 -19.08 -13.89 -12.16
C ALA A 73 -20.28 -13.22 -11.45
N GLU A 74 -20.31 -11.89 -11.43
CA GLU A 74 -21.38 -11.11 -10.81
C GLU A 74 -22.37 -10.60 -11.85
N ARG A 75 -23.65 -10.59 -11.45
CA ARG A 75 -24.67 -9.87 -12.19
C ARG A 75 -24.49 -8.37 -11.94
N GLU A 76 -24.09 -7.65 -12.98
CA GLU A 76 -23.86 -6.21 -12.94
C GLU A 76 -25.00 -5.50 -13.67
N GLU A 77 -25.57 -4.47 -13.04
CA GLU A 77 -26.46 -3.51 -13.70
C GLU A 77 -25.62 -2.36 -14.29
N LEU A 78 -25.68 -2.21 -15.61
CA LEU A 78 -24.88 -1.27 -16.39
C LEU A 78 -25.53 0.12 -16.39
N GLU A 79 -25.47 0.76 -15.23
CA GLU A 79 -26.07 2.09 -14.99
C GLU A 79 -25.39 3.25 -15.72
N ASP A 80 -24.11 3.07 -16.09
CA ASP A 80 -23.33 3.99 -16.89
C ASP A 80 -23.27 3.52 -18.35
N GLU A 81 -24.16 4.05 -19.16
CA GLU A 81 -24.33 3.67 -20.57
C GLU A 81 -23.25 4.26 -21.48
N THR A 82 -22.36 5.12 -20.95
CA THR A 82 -21.24 5.70 -21.70
C THR A 82 -20.03 4.77 -21.77
N ARG A 83 -20.00 3.71 -20.94
CA ARG A 83 -18.94 2.72 -20.97
C ARG A 83 -18.92 1.97 -22.30
N ARG A 84 -17.72 1.78 -22.84
CA ARG A 84 -17.47 0.92 -24.00
C ARG A 84 -17.65 -0.53 -23.58
N LEU A 85 -18.12 -1.38 -24.49
CA LEU A 85 -18.32 -2.80 -24.20
C LEU A 85 -17.00 -3.49 -23.76
N CYS A 86 -15.85 -3.08 -24.32
CA CYS A 86 -14.54 -3.63 -23.93
C CYS A 86 -14.12 -3.31 -22.50
N ASP A 87 -14.68 -2.25 -21.91
CA ASP A 87 -14.40 -1.85 -20.53
C ASP A 87 -15.42 -2.42 -19.53
N VAL A 88 -16.48 -3.08 -20.03
CA VAL A 88 -17.47 -3.80 -19.20
C VAL A 88 -16.91 -5.13 -18.66
N ARG A 89 -15.96 -5.76 -19.37
CA ARG A 89 -15.37 -7.06 -19.02
C ARG A 89 -16.41 -8.15 -18.84
N LEU A 90 -17.19 -8.34 -19.89
CA LEU A 90 -18.23 -9.35 -19.94
C LEU A 90 -17.64 -10.76 -19.81
N PHE A 91 -18.28 -11.60 -19.00
CA PHE A 91 -17.94 -13.02 -18.92
C PHE A 91 -18.30 -13.75 -20.22
N MET A 92 -19.46 -13.42 -20.79
CA MET A 92 -19.96 -13.86 -22.11
C MET A 92 -20.55 -12.65 -22.85
N SER A 93 -20.62 -12.67 -24.17
CA SER A 93 -21.24 -11.62 -25.00
C SER A 93 -22.77 -11.57 -24.90
N VAL A 94 -23.30 -11.52 -23.68
CA VAL A 94 -24.73 -11.52 -23.38
C VAL A 94 -25.11 -10.27 -22.59
N LEU A 95 -26.06 -9.49 -23.10
CA LEU A 95 -26.72 -8.40 -22.38
C LEU A 95 -28.19 -8.72 -22.19
N ARG A 96 -28.66 -8.61 -20.95
CA ARG A 96 -30.07 -8.80 -20.59
C ARG A 96 -30.66 -7.49 -20.14
N LEU A 97 -31.71 -7.06 -20.82
CA LEU A 97 -32.44 -5.87 -20.46
C LEU A 97 -33.47 -6.19 -19.36
N VAL A 98 -33.48 -5.39 -18.29
CA VAL A 98 -34.42 -5.54 -17.16
C VAL A 98 -34.99 -4.20 -16.73
N ALA A 99 -36.16 -4.22 -16.10
CA ALA A 99 -36.75 -3.02 -15.51
C ALA A 99 -35.82 -2.46 -14.42
N ARG A 100 -35.69 -1.14 -14.37
CA ARG A 100 -34.93 -0.47 -13.30
C ARG A 100 -35.70 -0.57 -11.99
N GLU A 101 -35.05 -1.11 -10.96
CA GLU A 101 -35.60 -1.22 -9.60
C GLU A 101 -34.58 -0.70 -8.58
N GLY A 102 -35.03 -0.06 -7.49
CA GLY A 102 -34.17 0.37 -6.38
C GLY A 102 -33.44 1.71 -6.59
N ASP A 103 -32.53 2.04 -5.66
CA ASP A 103 -31.78 3.30 -5.67
C ASP A 103 -30.60 3.22 -6.65
N ARG A 104 -30.74 3.90 -7.79
CA ARG A 104 -29.73 3.99 -8.86
C ARG A 104 -28.35 4.41 -8.34
N VAL A 105 -28.31 5.38 -7.43
CA VAL A 105 -27.04 5.98 -6.97
C VAL A 105 -26.31 5.00 -6.07
N GLU A 106 -27.04 4.30 -5.19
CA GLU A 106 -26.46 3.26 -4.34
C GLU A 106 -25.96 2.08 -5.17
N LYS A 107 -26.73 1.63 -6.17
CA LYS A 107 -26.33 0.54 -7.07
C LYS A 107 -25.07 0.90 -7.87
N LEU A 108 -25.04 2.08 -8.49
CA LEU A 108 -23.86 2.55 -9.23
C LEU A 108 -22.63 2.65 -8.31
N THR A 109 -22.80 3.20 -7.10
CA THR A 109 -21.72 3.31 -6.12
C THR A 109 -21.20 1.93 -5.69
N ASN A 110 -22.10 0.97 -5.44
CA ASN A 110 -21.72 -0.38 -5.06
C ASN A 110 -20.92 -1.07 -6.19
N THR A 111 -21.38 -0.97 -7.43
CA THR A 111 -20.67 -1.50 -8.60
C THR A 111 -19.28 -0.87 -8.75
N GLN A 112 -19.18 0.45 -8.63
CA GLN A 112 -17.89 1.16 -8.69
C GLN A 112 -16.93 0.70 -7.58
N ILE A 113 -17.43 0.55 -6.35
CA ILE A 113 -16.64 0.04 -5.22
C ILE A 113 -16.18 -1.39 -5.51
N SER A 114 -17.08 -2.29 -5.93
CA SER A 114 -16.74 -3.69 -6.22
C SER A 114 -15.65 -3.83 -7.27
N LEU A 115 -15.77 -3.11 -8.39
CA LEU A 115 -14.75 -3.11 -9.45
C LEU A 115 -13.42 -2.52 -8.97
N LEU A 116 -13.47 -1.50 -8.11
CA LEU A 116 -12.28 -0.83 -7.60
C LEU A 116 -11.53 -1.71 -6.59
N ILE A 117 -12.23 -2.34 -5.65
CA ILE A 117 -11.63 -3.24 -4.66
C ILE A 117 -11.25 -4.61 -5.25
N GLY A 118 -11.86 -4.98 -6.39
CA GLY A 118 -11.66 -6.26 -7.06
C GLY A 118 -12.36 -7.42 -6.35
N LYS A 119 -13.48 -7.16 -5.68
CA LYS A 119 -14.29 -8.12 -4.91
C LYS A 119 -15.75 -7.69 -4.86
N GLY A 120 -16.68 -8.63 -5.04
CA GLY A 120 -18.10 -8.34 -5.00
C GLY A 120 -18.55 -7.96 -3.60
N LEU A 121 -19.28 -6.85 -3.44
CA LEU A 121 -19.82 -6.48 -2.12
C LEU A 121 -20.82 -7.52 -1.61
N HIS A 122 -21.53 -8.18 -2.53
CA HIS A 122 -22.44 -9.27 -2.23
C HIS A 122 -21.74 -10.47 -1.57
N GLU A 123 -20.44 -10.69 -1.81
CA GLU A 123 -19.66 -11.75 -1.16
C GLU A 123 -19.52 -11.53 0.35
N PHE A 124 -19.67 -10.29 0.82
CA PHE A 124 -19.71 -9.99 2.25
C PHE A 124 -21.10 -10.31 2.83
N ASP A 125 -22.17 -10.03 2.08
CA ASP A 125 -23.55 -10.30 2.49
C ASP A 125 -23.84 -11.82 2.58
N THR A 126 -23.29 -12.62 1.66
CA THR A 126 -23.53 -14.07 1.58
C THR A 126 -22.87 -14.87 2.70
N GLN A 127 -21.84 -14.32 3.36
CA GLN A 127 -21.13 -15.01 4.45
C GLN A 127 -21.99 -15.25 5.69
N LYS A 128 -23.10 -14.51 5.86
CA LYS A 128 -23.96 -14.56 7.05
C LYS A 128 -23.17 -14.42 8.37
N ASN A 129 -22.06 -13.68 8.33
CA ASN A 129 -21.21 -13.42 9.48
C ASN A 129 -21.68 -12.14 10.18
N HIS A 130 -22.09 -12.27 11.45
CA HIS A 130 -22.56 -11.13 12.23
C HIS A 130 -21.49 -10.06 12.47
N GLU A 131 -20.23 -10.45 12.66
CA GLU A 131 -19.13 -9.49 12.87
C GLU A 131 -18.91 -8.64 11.61
N VAL A 132 -18.95 -9.28 10.43
CA VAL A 132 -18.84 -8.59 9.14
C VAL A 132 -19.97 -7.58 8.95
N ASN A 133 -21.21 -8.00 9.21
CA ASN A 133 -22.38 -7.12 9.04
C ASN A 133 -22.37 -5.93 10.01
N GLU A 134 -21.98 -6.17 11.27
CA GLU A 134 -21.87 -5.12 12.28
C GLU A 134 -20.74 -4.13 11.96
N PHE A 135 -19.58 -4.63 11.53
CA PHE A 135 -18.47 -3.79 11.06
C PHE A 135 -18.90 -2.91 9.87
N ARG A 136 -19.54 -3.50 8.85
CA ARG A 136 -20.00 -2.76 7.66
C ARG A 136 -20.98 -1.66 8.03
N ALA A 137 -21.98 -1.97 8.86
CA ALA A 137 -22.99 -0.98 9.26
C ALA A 137 -22.37 0.17 10.08
N LYS A 138 -21.52 -0.15 11.05
CA LYS A 138 -20.84 0.83 11.92
C LYS A 138 -19.89 1.72 11.11
N MET A 139 -19.00 1.11 10.33
CA MET A 139 -18.00 1.85 9.55
C MET A 139 -18.61 2.65 8.41
N ARG A 140 -19.69 2.16 7.77
CA ARG A 140 -20.45 2.94 6.78
C ARG A 140 -20.99 4.22 7.40
N SER A 141 -21.68 4.10 8.54
CA SER A 141 -22.27 5.26 9.23
C SER A 141 -21.19 6.27 9.63
N PHE A 142 -20.09 5.79 10.22
CA PHE A 142 -18.93 6.61 10.59
C PHE A 142 -18.33 7.36 9.39
N CYS A 143 -18.10 6.67 8.27
CA CYS A 143 -17.50 7.26 7.09
C CYS A 143 -18.43 8.27 6.38
N GLU A 144 -19.73 7.98 6.32
CA GLU A 144 -20.74 8.88 5.75
C GLU A 144 -20.89 10.15 6.58
N GLU A 145 -20.89 10.06 7.91
CA GLU A 145 -20.90 11.22 8.83
C GLU A 145 -19.67 12.11 8.59
N LYS A 146 -18.46 11.51 8.54
CA LYS A 146 -17.22 12.25 8.25
C LYS A 146 -17.22 12.91 6.87
N ALA A 147 -17.85 12.26 5.88
CA ALA A 147 -18.00 12.87 4.56
C ALA A 147 -18.93 14.09 4.58
N GLN A 148 -20.02 14.04 5.35
CA GLN A 148 -20.94 15.17 5.52
C GLN A 148 -20.29 16.33 6.26
N ASP A 149 -19.58 16.05 7.35
CA ASP A 149 -18.85 17.07 8.11
C ASP A 149 -17.83 17.79 7.22
N ARG A 150 -17.11 17.03 6.40
CA ARG A 150 -16.13 17.57 5.45
C ARG A 150 -16.75 18.50 4.42
N GLN A 151 -17.97 18.23 3.95
CA GLN A 151 -18.65 19.10 3.00
C GLN A 151 -19.11 20.43 3.62
N ARG A 152 -19.33 20.46 4.95
CA ARG A 152 -19.69 21.67 5.69
C ARG A 152 -18.49 22.55 6.06
N LEU A 153 -17.26 22.08 5.79
CA LEU A 153 -16.06 22.85 6.10
C LEU A 153 -15.98 24.12 5.24
N PRO A 154 -15.47 25.23 5.81
CA PRO A 154 -15.05 26.38 5.02
C PRO A 154 -14.01 25.98 3.96
N TRP A 155 -13.99 26.72 2.84
CA TRP A 155 -13.14 26.42 1.68
C TRP A 155 -11.65 26.19 2.04
N TYR A 156 -11.13 26.95 3.01
CA TYR A 156 -9.73 26.86 3.44
C TYR A 156 -9.44 25.53 4.17
N GLN A 157 -10.31 25.09 5.08
CA GLN A 157 -10.16 23.80 5.78
C GLN A 157 -10.40 22.62 4.84
N TRP A 158 -11.32 22.77 3.90
CA TRP A 158 -11.54 21.78 2.85
C TRP A 158 -10.35 21.65 1.89
N MET A 159 -9.67 22.77 1.60
CA MET A 159 -8.43 22.79 0.83
C MET A 159 -7.31 22.08 1.60
N GLU A 160 -7.18 22.32 2.91
CA GLU A 160 -6.20 21.63 3.77
C GLU A 160 -6.39 20.10 3.73
N TYR A 161 -7.64 19.63 3.81
CA TYR A 161 -7.98 18.22 3.61
C TYR A 161 -7.53 17.68 2.24
N SER A 162 -7.84 18.43 1.18
CA SER A 162 -7.67 17.98 -0.21
C SER A 162 -6.22 18.02 -0.68
N PHE A 163 -5.45 19.00 -0.19
CA PHE A 163 -4.13 19.37 -0.67
C PHE A 163 -3.19 19.67 0.50
N SER A 164 -2.80 18.65 1.27
CA SER A 164 -1.84 18.79 2.36
C SER A 164 -0.52 19.41 1.90
N CYS A 165 0.06 20.32 2.67
CA CYS A 165 1.38 20.89 2.37
C CYS A 165 2.46 19.79 2.29
N ASP A 166 3.37 19.91 1.31
CA ASP A 166 4.56 19.07 1.22
C ASP A 166 5.78 19.87 1.69
N LEU A 167 6.22 19.61 2.92
CA LEU A 167 7.22 20.41 3.63
C LEU A 167 8.53 19.66 3.83
N GLU A 168 9.65 20.38 3.76
CA GLU A 168 10.96 19.88 4.18
C GLU A 168 11.03 19.78 5.72
N PRO A 169 11.76 18.77 6.25
CA PRO A 169 11.94 18.62 7.70
C PRO A 169 12.67 19.78 8.38
N CYS A 170 13.45 20.57 7.63
CA CYS A 170 14.28 21.65 8.15
C CYS A 170 14.11 22.93 7.31
N VAL A 171 14.21 24.09 7.96
CA VAL A 171 14.01 25.42 7.36
C VAL A 171 15.34 26.03 6.87
N SER A 172 16.49 25.55 7.37
CA SER A 172 17.80 26.09 7.01
C SER A 172 18.31 25.51 5.69
N LEU A 173 18.49 26.37 4.68
CA LEU A 173 19.30 26.06 3.51
C LEU A 173 20.75 25.83 3.97
N PRO A 174 21.40 24.70 3.64
CA PRO A 174 22.81 24.52 3.95
C PRO A 174 23.63 25.53 3.15
N GLU A 175 24.35 26.43 3.82
CA GLU A 175 25.39 27.25 3.16
C GLU A 175 26.61 26.36 2.86
N PRO A 176 27.12 26.34 1.62
CA PRO A 176 28.35 25.62 1.32
C PRO A 176 29.54 26.30 2.00
N GLY A 177 30.02 25.72 3.10
CA GLY A 177 31.17 26.21 3.85
C GLY A 177 30.78 27.12 5.02
N GLY A 178 31.28 26.80 6.21
CA GLY A 178 30.89 27.37 7.51
C GLY A 178 31.25 28.84 7.76
N ASN A 179 31.12 29.72 6.77
CA ASN A 179 31.18 31.17 6.98
C ASN A 179 29.77 31.73 7.03
N LYS A 180 29.33 32.07 8.25
CA LYS A 180 28.16 32.92 8.52
C LYS A 180 28.34 34.28 7.85
N THR A 181 28.02 34.39 6.56
CA THR A 181 27.96 35.68 5.86
C THR A 181 26.52 36.20 5.83
N LYS A 182 26.37 37.40 6.37
CA LYS A 182 25.15 38.22 6.47
C LYS A 182 24.33 38.26 5.18
N GLY A 183 23.05 37.89 5.30
CA GLY A 183 21.95 38.20 4.37
C GLY A 183 21.52 37.01 3.51
N THR A 184 20.41 36.35 3.87
CA THR A 184 19.75 35.38 2.98
C THR A 184 19.48 36.04 1.63
N LYS A 185 20.03 35.47 0.55
CA LYS A 185 19.84 35.97 -0.80
C LYS A 185 18.35 35.94 -1.13
N LYS A 186 17.76 37.10 -1.46
CA LYS A 186 16.35 37.21 -1.85
C LYS A 186 16.04 36.29 -3.02
N ILE A 187 14.84 35.73 -3.01
CA ILE A 187 14.35 34.78 -4.01
C ILE A 187 13.44 35.51 -4.98
N PHE A 188 13.54 35.15 -6.26
CA PHE A 188 12.59 35.61 -7.27
C PHE A 188 11.56 34.53 -7.50
N VAL A 189 10.28 34.89 -7.40
CA VAL A 189 9.14 34.00 -7.60
C VAL A 189 8.29 34.56 -8.73
N ASN A 190 7.98 33.73 -9.72
CA ASN A 190 7.08 34.08 -10.80
C ASN A 190 5.64 33.76 -10.39
N VAL A 191 4.76 34.76 -10.38
CA VAL A 191 3.35 34.63 -9.98
C VAL A 191 2.41 35.04 -11.12
N LYS A 192 1.62 34.08 -11.60
CA LYS A 192 0.50 34.26 -12.55
C LYS A 192 -0.83 34.44 -11.81
N PHE A 193 -1.83 35.06 -12.44
CA PHE A 193 -3.22 35.02 -11.97
C PHE A 193 -4.07 34.09 -12.84
N GLU A 194 -4.99 33.33 -12.26
CA GLU A 194 -5.76 32.27 -12.93
C GLU A 194 -6.41 32.70 -14.27
N ALA A 195 -7.00 33.90 -14.33
CA ALA A 195 -7.70 34.43 -15.51
C ALA A 195 -6.83 35.35 -16.40
N SER A 196 -5.51 35.35 -16.22
CA SER A 196 -4.59 36.21 -16.96
C SER A 196 -3.37 35.43 -17.43
N ASP A 197 -2.91 35.70 -18.65
CA ASP A 197 -1.62 35.19 -19.12
C ASP A 197 -0.44 36.06 -18.67
N GLU A 198 -0.71 37.18 -18.01
CA GLU A 198 0.35 37.99 -17.39
C GLU A 198 0.88 37.31 -16.13
N SER A 199 2.20 37.39 -15.98
CA SER A 199 2.93 36.86 -14.84
C SER A 199 3.91 37.90 -14.30
N PHE A 200 4.05 37.95 -12.97
CA PHE A 200 4.87 38.94 -12.28
C PHE A 200 6.04 38.25 -11.61
N MET A 201 7.25 38.74 -11.89
CA MET A 201 8.43 38.34 -11.16
C MET A 201 8.53 39.17 -9.87
N LEU A 202 8.41 38.53 -8.72
CA LEU A 202 8.37 39.16 -7.40
C LEU A 202 9.58 38.74 -6.58
N GLN A 203 10.22 39.70 -5.94
CA GLN A 203 11.34 39.45 -5.05
C GLN A 203 10.83 39.28 -3.62
N GLN A 204 11.18 38.19 -2.94
CA GLN A 204 10.78 37.86 -1.56
C GLN A 204 11.97 37.39 -0.73
N GLU A 205 11.83 37.41 0.60
CA GLU A 205 12.74 36.70 1.49
C GLU A 205 12.37 35.20 1.52
N PRO A 206 13.35 34.28 1.58
CA PRO A 206 13.05 32.85 1.72
C PRO A 206 12.19 32.53 2.97
N GLN A 207 12.30 33.37 4.00
CA GLN A 207 11.59 33.21 5.26
C GLN A 207 10.18 33.84 5.27
N ASP A 208 9.80 34.55 4.21
CA ASP A 208 8.48 35.15 4.11
C ASP A 208 7.40 34.05 4.15
N LEU A 209 6.25 34.39 4.73
CA LEU A 209 5.07 33.55 4.69
C LEU A 209 4.34 33.71 3.34
N PRO A 210 3.59 32.69 2.87
CA PRO A 210 2.83 32.75 1.61
C PRO A 210 1.96 33.99 1.47
N VAL A 211 1.34 34.46 2.56
CA VAL A 211 0.49 35.66 2.58
C VAL A 211 1.24 36.94 2.21
N ILE A 212 2.54 37.03 2.49
CA ILE A 212 3.38 38.19 2.15
C ILE A 212 3.61 38.24 0.63
N LEU A 213 3.87 37.08 0.02
CA LEU A 213 3.99 36.94 -1.43
C LEU A 213 2.67 37.29 -2.13
N MET A 214 1.53 36.78 -1.63
CA MET A 214 0.21 37.11 -2.17
C MET A 214 -0.09 38.61 -2.09
N ARG A 215 0.22 39.26 -0.96
CA ARG A 215 0.07 40.71 -0.81
C ARG A 215 0.93 41.50 -1.80
N SER A 216 2.18 41.05 -2.00
CA SER A 216 3.10 41.65 -2.97
C SER A 216 2.59 41.52 -4.41
N ALA A 217 2.04 40.35 -4.77
CA ALA A 217 1.43 40.10 -6.06
C ALA A 217 0.18 40.96 -6.32
N LEU A 218 -0.74 41.05 -5.35
CA LEU A 218 -1.92 41.90 -5.45
C LEU A 218 -1.56 43.39 -5.58
N LYS A 219 -0.56 43.86 -4.82
CA LYS A 219 -0.07 45.25 -4.95
C LYS A 219 0.52 45.53 -6.34
N LYS A 220 1.24 44.55 -6.91
CA LYS A 220 1.78 44.66 -8.27
C LYS A 220 0.67 44.68 -9.31
N LYS A 221 -0.30 43.78 -9.22
CA LYS A 221 -1.51 43.73 -10.07
C LYS A 221 -2.28 45.05 -10.03
N ALA A 222 -2.56 45.58 -8.84
CA ALA A 222 -3.27 46.85 -8.68
C ALA A 222 -2.54 48.02 -9.34
N THR A 223 -1.21 48.07 -9.19
CA THR A 223 -0.37 49.11 -9.82
C THR A 223 -0.36 49.00 -11.35
N VAL A 224 -0.21 47.79 -11.90
CA VAL A 224 -0.11 47.56 -13.36
C VAL A 224 -1.45 47.79 -14.06
N PHE A 225 -2.54 47.25 -13.51
CA PHE A 225 -3.87 47.35 -14.12
C PHE A 225 -4.69 48.56 -13.65
N ARG A 226 -4.12 49.44 -12.81
CA ARG A 226 -4.80 50.62 -12.22
C ARG A 226 -6.15 50.26 -11.57
N SER A 227 -6.20 49.11 -10.89
CA SER A 227 -7.43 48.62 -10.25
C SER A 227 -7.79 49.46 -9.03
N VAL A 228 -9.06 49.88 -8.94
CA VAL A 228 -9.61 50.63 -7.79
C VAL A 228 -10.13 49.68 -6.69
N ARG A 229 -10.33 48.39 -7.02
CA ARG A 229 -10.81 47.39 -6.06
C ARG A 229 -9.67 46.88 -5.18
N GLN A 230 -9.81 47.05 -3.87
CA GLN A 230 -8.89 46.49 -2.89
C GLN A 230 -9.24 45.02 -2.64
N GLU A 231 -8.53 44.13 -3.31
CA GLU A 231 -8.62 42.68 -3.12
C GLU A 231 -7.83 42.28 -1.86
N LYS A 232 -8.36 41.31 -1.10
CA LYS A 232 -7.74 40.83 0.13
C LYS A 232 -6.90 39.57 -0.14
N PRO A 233 -5.67 39.45 0.39
CA PRO A 233 -4.84 38.27 0.20
C PRO A 233 -5.44 37.01 0.82
N GLU A 234 -6.34 37.13 1.80
CA GLU A 234 -7.04 36.02 2.45
C GLU A 234 -8.07 35.34 1.52
N ASP A 235 -8.47 35.99 0.43
CA ASP A 235 -9.40 35.45 -0.57
C ASP A 235 -8.69 34.57 -1.61
N TYR A 236 -7.37 34.39 -1.47
CA TYR A 236 -6.50 33.72 -2.44
C TYR A 236 -5.67 32.60 -1.81
N THR A 237 -5.22 31.70 -2.66
CA THR A 237 -4.18 30.70 -2.37
C THR A 237 -3.18 30.63 -3.52
N LEU A 238 -2.01 30.04 -3.29
CA LEU A 238 -0.96 29.87 -4.30
C LEU A 238 -0.90 28.40 -4.73
N GLN A 239 -1.08 28.14 -6.02
CA GLN A 239 -0.91 26.82 -6.61
C GLN A 239 0.44 26.72 -7.31
N VAL A 240 1.13 25.58 -7.16
CA VAL A 240 2.33 25.26 -7.94
C VAL A 240 1.92 25.00 -9.40
N ASN A 241 2.57 25.67 -10.34
CA ASN A 241 2.20 25.53 -11.74
C ASN A 241 2.35 24.08 -12.21
N GLY A 242 1.24 23.54 -12.71
CA GLY A 242 1.16 22.18 -13.23
C GLY A 242 1.06 21.05 -12.23
N ARG A 243 0.85 21.39 -10.96
CA ARG A 243 0.62 20.40 -9.91
C ARG A 243 -0.64 20.76 -9.14
N TRP A 244 -1.28 19.75 -8.60
CA TRP A 244 -2.32 19.88 -7.59
C TRP A 244 -1.69 20.02 -6.21
N GLU A 245 -0.77 20.98 -6.09
CA GLU A 245 0.02 21.28 -4.90
C GLU A 245 -0.14 22.77 -4.59
N PHE A 246 -0.41 23.09 -3.33
CA PHE A 246 -0.72 24.45 -2.89
C PHE A 246 0.22 24.90 -1.77
N ILE A 247 0.54 26.19 -1.79
CA ILE A 247 1.44 26.88 -0.85
C ILE A 247 0.59 27.83 0.00
N TYR A 248 0.37 27.47 1.25
CA TYR A 248 -0.50 28.21 2.18
C TYR A 248 -0.09 27.96 3.63
N GLY A 249 -0.79 28.60 4.57
CA GLY A 249 -0.57 28.40 5.99
C GLY A 249 0.60 29.21 6.57
N LYS A 250 1.13 28.75 7.69
CA LYS A 250 2.10 29.48 8.52
C LYS A 250 3.53 28.94 8.40
N TYR A 251 3.88 28.46 7.21
CA TYR A 251 5.21 27.91 6.92
C TYR A 251 6.01 28.91 6.07
N PRO A 252 7.32 29.07 6.31
CA PRO A 252 8.19 29.86 5.44
C PRO A 252 8.21 29.32 4.01
N LEU A 253 8.33 30.20 3.01
CA LEU A 253 8.40 29.81 1.59
C LEU A 253 9.50 28.76 1.33
N CYS A 254 10.67 28.89 1.95
CA CYS A 254 11.77 27.94 1.79
C CYS A 254 11.53 26.56 2.39
N GLN A 255 10.48 26.37 3.20
CA GLN A 255 10.14 25.08 3.77
C GLN A 255 9.30 24.22 2.82
N PHE A 256 8.59 24.80 1.85
CA PHE A 256 7.82 24.00 0.88
C PHE A 256 8.77 23.26 -0.06
N LYS A 257 8.63 21.94 -0.20
CA LYS A 257 9.57 21.10 -0.97
C LYS A 257 9.76 21.57 -2.40
N TYR A 258 8.70 22.03 -3.05
CA TYR A 258 8.78 22.62 -4.39
C TYR A 258 9.72 23.84 -4.42
N ILE A 259 9.50 24.81 -3.51
CA ILE A 259 10.33 26.02 -3.43
C ILE A 259 11.77 25.65 -3.04
N PHE A 260 11.95 24.78 -2.05
CA PHE A 260 13.25 24.30 -1.62
C PHE A 260 14.03 23.66 -2.79
N SER A 261 13.38 22.79 -3.56
CA SER A 261 13.96 22.17 -4.75
C SER A 261 14.32 23.20 -5.82
N CYS A 262 13.48 24.23 -6.04
CA CYS A 262 13.79 25.31 -6.97
C CYS A 262 15.02 26.10 -6.53
N LEU A 263 15.09 26.49 -5.25
CA LEU A 263 16.23 27.23 -4.70
C LEU A 263 17.53 26.45 -4.83
N ARG A 264 17.50 25.15 -4.51
CA ARG A 264 18.66 24.26 -4.64
C ARG A 264 19.09 24.06 -6.09
N GLY A 265 18.15 23.95 -7.01
CA GLY A 265 18.42 23.80 -8.45
C GLY A 265 18.75 25.11 -9.17
N GLY A 266 18.73 26.26 -8.48
CA GLY A 266 18.87 27.58 -9.11
C GLY A 266 17.73 27.92 -10.06
N GLN A 267 16.55 27.31 -9.88
CA GLN A 267 15.36 27.52 -10.69
C GLN A 267 14.45 28.56 -10.05
N THR A 268 13.75 29.35 -10.87
CA THR A 268 12.73 30.29 -10.40
C THR A 268 11.43 29.52 -10.12
N PRO A 269 10.85 29.58 -8.91
CA PRO A 269 9.54 28.98 -8.65
C PRO A 269 8.44 29.68 -9.44
N HIS A 270 7.49 28.89 -9.96
CA HIS A 270 6.36 29.37 -10.76
C HIS A 270 5.05 28.99 -10.09
N LEU A 271 4.29 30.00 -9.68
CA LEU A 271 3.04 29.86 -8.92
C LEU A 271 1.88 30.57 -9.63
N THR A 272 0.66 30.11 -9.37
CA THR A 272 -0.57 30.74 -9.81
C THR A 272 -1.38 31.16 -8.59
N MET A 273 -1.81 32.43 -8.55
CA MET A 273 -2.81 32.92 -7.59
C MET A 273 -4.19 32.45 -8.02
N VAL A 274 -4.81 31.66 -7.14
CA VAL A 274 -6.15 31.07 -7.32
C VAL A 274 -7.10 31.70 -6.33
N HIS A 275 -8.25 32.17 -6.81
CA HIS A 275 -9.27 32.78 -5.96
C HIS A 275 -10.10 31.69 -5.25
N HIS A 276 -10.55 31.95 -4.02
CA HIS A 276 -11.29 30.97 -3.23
C HIS A 276 -12.56 30.45 -3.93
N SER A 277 -13.19 31.25 -4.80
CA SER A 277 -14.36 30.81 -5.58
C SER A 277 -14.07 29.60 -6.47
N THR A 278 -12.85 29.47 -6.99
CA THR A 278 -12.44 28.31 -7.80
C THR A 278 -12.34 27.07 -6.90
N VAL A 279 -11.78 27.22 -5.70
CA VAL A 279 -11.71 26.14 -4.71
C VAL A 279 -13.10 25.70 -4.26
N VAL A 280 -14.00 26.66 -4.02
CA VAL A 280 -15.41 26.39 -3.67
C VAL A 280 -16.13 25.65 -4.79
N LYS A 281 -15.92 26.01 -6.07
CA LYS A 281 -16.49 25.25 -7.19
C LYS A 281 -16.02 23.80 -7.19
N TYR A 282 -14.73 23.55 -6.94
CA TYR A 282 -14.24 22.18 -6.78
C TYR A 282 -14.93 21.48 -5.61
N GLN A 283 -15.09 22.14 -4.46
CA GLN A 283 -15.81 21.58 -3.31
C GLN A 283 -17.26 21.23 -3.63
N GLU A 284 -18.00 22.12 -4.30
CA GLU A 284 -19.39 21.92 -4.73
C GLU A 284 -19.52 20.76 -5.72
N GLU A 285 -18.62 20.65 -6.69
CA GLU A 285 -18.54 19.51 -7.62
C GLU A 285 -18.33 18.17 -6.87
N GLN A 286 -17.56 18.17 -5.77
CA GLN A 286 -17.45 16.98 -4.92
C GLN A 286 -18.72 16.71 -4.09
N GLY A 287 -19.40 17.75 -3.61
CA GLY A 287 -20.58 17.67 -2.75
C GLY A 287 -21.86 17.22 -3.46
N CYS A 288 -22.08 17.64 -4.71
CA CYS A 288 -23.25 17.27 -5.51
C CYS A 288 -23.40 15.75 -5.71
N LEU A 289 -22.27 15.03 -5.81
CA LEU A 289 -22.27 13.56 -5.89
C LEU A 289 -22.54 12.87 -4.55
N GLY A 290 -22.15 13.49 -3.42
CA GLY A 290 -22.37 12.93 -2.08
C GLY A 290 -23.78 13.14 -1.53
N SER A 291 -24.45 14.24 -1.92
CA SER A 291 -25.81 14.55 -1.46
C SER A 291 -26.90 13.64 -2.06
N GLN A 292 -26.63 12.96 -3.18
CA GLN A 292 -27.61 12.06 -3.80
C GLN A 292 -27.71 10.72 -3.06
N VAL A 293 -26.63 10.26 -2.41
CA VAL A 293 -26.58 8.98 -1.66
C VAL A 293 -27.20 9.10 -0.26
N SER A 294 -27.20 10.30 0.33
CA SER A 294 -27.56 10.53 1.74
C SER A 294 -29.04 10.88 1.98
N LYS A 295 -29.82 11.15 0.93
CA LYS A 295 -31.25 11.51 1.04
C LYS A 295 -32.18 10.31 1.23
N SER A 296 -31.72 9.08 1.01
CA SER A 296 -32.51 7.87 1.20
C SER A 296 -32.04 7.14 2.48
N ARG A 297 -32.52 7.55 3.67
CA ARG A 297 -32.82 6.64 4.81
C ARG A 297 -33.22 7.40 6.06
N SER A 298 -34.36 7.01 6.61
CA SER A 298 -34.69 7.23 8.01
C SER A 298 -33.76 6.42 8.89
N LEU A 299 -33.16 7.06 9.91
CA LEU A 299 -32.49 6.41 11.03
C LEU A 299 -33.40 5.31 11.60
N SER A 300 -33.05 4.04 11.39
CA SER A 300 -33.66 2.96 12.16
C SER A 300 -33.26 3.18 13.63
N LYS A 301 -34.27 3.31 14.50
CA LYS A 301 -34.05 3.42 15.94
C LYS A 301 -33.16 2.25 16.41
N PRO A 302 -32.23 2.49 17.35
CA PRO A 302 -31.44 1.42 17.92
C PRO A 302 -32.39 0.34 18.47
N PRO A 303 -32.07 -0.95 18.29
CA PRO A 303 -32.86 -2.01 18.90
C PRO A 303 -32.91 -1.79 20.41
N PRO A 304 -34.03 -2.12 21.08
CA PRO A 304 -34.15 -1.96 22.51
C PRO A 304 -33.00 -2.67 23.22
N LEU A 305 -32.40 -1.99 24.20
CA LEU A 305 -31.34 -2.56 25.03
C LEU A 305 -31.79 -3.92 25.57
N PRO A 306 -30.99 -4.99 25.40
CA PRO A 306 -31.36 -6.29 25.92
C PRO A 306 -31.49 -6.20 27.45
N VAL A 307 -32.64 -6.66 27.95
CA VAL A 307 -32.92 -6.81 29.38
C VAL A 307 -31.77 -7.59 30.02
N LYS A 308 -31.29 -7.13 31.18
CA LYS A 308 -30.24 -7.79 31.99
C LYS A 308 -30.52 -9.29 32.09
N LYS A 309 -29.83 -10.10 31.31
CA LYS A 309 -29.79 -11.55 31.46
C LYS A 309 -28.89 -11.86 32.66
N ASN A 310 -29.27 -12.83 33.48
CA ASN A 310 -28.41 -13.39 34.52
C ASN A 310 -27.13 -13.92 33.86
N THR A 311 -26.05 -13.13 33.90
CA THR A 311 -24.75 -13.51 33.36
C THR A 311 -23.86 -13.99 34.49
N SER A 312 -23.42 -15.24 34.42
CA SER A 312 -22.37 -15.75 35.28
C SER A 312 -21.02 -15.19 34.80
N SER A 313 -20.20 -14.68 35.72
CA SER A 313 -18.86 -14.18 35.39
C SER A 313 -17.95 -15.33 35.00
N LEU A 314 -17.17 -15.18 33.91
CA LEU A 314 -16.11 -16.12 33.51
C LEU A 314 -15.18 -16.47 34.69
N TRP A 315 -14.88 -15.49 35.54
CA TRP A 315 -13.95 -15.66 36.67
C TRP A 315 -14.46 -16.55 37.80
N SER A 316 -15.75 -16.91 37.80
CA SER A 316 -16.30 -17.87 38.76
C SER A 316 -15.99 -19.34 38.38
N ILE A 317 -15.33 -19.58 37.25
CA ILE A 317 -15.08 -20.91 36.71
C ILE A 317 -13.62 -21.31 36.97
N GLU A 318 -13.39 -22.09 38.03
CA GLU A 318 -12.05 -22.58 38.37
C GLU A 318 -11.63 -23.84 37.59
N GLU A 319 -12.58 -24.47 36.89
CA GLU A 319 -12.34 -25.67 36.07
C GLU A 319 -11.27 -25.44 34.97
N PRO A 320 -10.48 -26.48 34.63
CA PRO A 320 -9.49 -26.39 33.55
C PRO A 320 -10.17 -26.23 32.19
N PHE A 321 -9.60 -25.37 31.35
CA PHE A 321 -10.06 -25.18 29.99
C PHE A 321 -9.81 -26.45 29.16
N HIS A 322 -10.79 -26.84 28.36
CA HIS A 322 -10.68 -28.00 27.48
C HIS A 322 -11.48 -27.79 26.21
N ILE A 323 -11.14 -28.53 25.16
CA ILE A 323 -11.92 -28.61 23.92
C ILE A 323 -12.03 -30.08 23.49
N HIS A 324 -13.04 -30.43 22.70
CA HIS A 324 -13.12 -31.73 22.07
C HIS A 324 -12.65 -31.64 20.62
N LEU A 325 -11.63 -32.42 20.26
CA LEU A 325 -11.21 -32.63 18.89
C LEU A 325 -12.03 -33.81 18.33
N LEU A 326 -12.93 -33.53 17.39
CA LEU A 326 -13.86 -34.54 16.88
C LEU A 326 -13.29 -35.25 15.66
N GLN A 327 -13.12 -34.52 14.56
CA GLN A 327 -12.86 -35.10 13.24
C GLN A 327 -12.07 -34.13 12.35
N GLY A 328 -11.24 -34.66 11.45
CA GLY A 328 -10.64 -33.94 10.34
C GLY A 328 -11.41 -34.16 9.04
N TYR A 329 -11.33 -33.21 8.11
CA TYR A 329 -11.98 -33.28 6.80
C TYR A 329 -10.97 -33.01 5.69
N ARG A 330 -11.08 -33.75 4.58
CA ARG A 330 -10.27 -33.58 3.37
C ARG A 330 -8.76 -33.52 3.65
N VAL A 331 -8.29 -34.39 4.54
CA VAL A 331 -6.87 -34.47 4.87
C VAL A 331 -6.14 -35.27 3.80
N ASN A 332 -5.12 -34.67 3.21
CA ASN A 332 -4.28 -35.31 2.19
C ASN A 332 -2.89 -35.57 2.77
N ALA A 333 -2.54 -36.85 2.94
CA ALA A 333 -1.23 -37.29 3.41
C ALA A 333 -0.91 -38.68 2.82
N ASP A 334 0.35 -39.11 2.96
CA ASP A 334 0.80 -40.43 2.52
C ASP A 334 0.22 -41.53 3.43
N GLU A 335 -0.38 -42.58 2.85
CA GLU A 335 -1.00 -43.70 3.56
C GLU A 335 -0.04 -44.43 4.50
N GLY A 336 1.28 -44.36 4.26
CA GLY A 336 2.32 -44.93 5.12
C GLY A 336 2.60 -44.15 6.41
N MET A 337 1.88 -43.05 6.67
CA MET A 337 2.06 -42.19 7.85
C MET A 337 0.88 -42.28 8.83
N LYS A 338 1.03 -41.65 10.00
CA LYS A 338 -0.03 -41.41 10.98
C LYS A 338 -0.29 -39.91 11.10
N LEU A 339 -1.54 -39.54 11.25
CA LEU A 339 -1.98 -38.16 11.47
C LEU A 339 -2.02 -37.84 12.96
N VAL A 340 -1.54 -36.64 13.30
CA VAL A 340 -1.55 -36.11 14.65
C VAL A 340 -1.95 -34.63 14.61
N VAL A 341 -2.75 -34.21 15.59
CA VAL A 341 -3.10 -32.81 15.81
C VAL A 341 -2.44 -32.32 17.10
N GLN A 342 -1.69 -31.24 16.98
CA GLN A 342 -1.14 -30.50 18.11
C GLN A 342 -1.96 -29.24 18.35
N ALA A 343 -2.25 -28.92 19.60
CA ALA A 343 -3.05 -27.78 20.01
C ALA A 343 -2.36 -27.00 21.13
N GLY A 344 -2.20 -25.68 20.97
CA GLY A 344 -1.61 -24.79 21.97
C GLY A 344 -2.46 -23.56 22.23
N LEU A 345 -2.44 -23.06 23.46
CA LEU A 345 -3.07 -21.80 23.84
C LEU A 345 -2.02 -20.69 23.91
N PHE A 346 -2.27 -19.59 23.21
CA PHE A 346 -1.33 -18.47 23.10
C PHE A 346 -1.97 -17.15 23.48
N HIS A 347 -1.13 -16.24 23.97
CA HIS A 347 -1.43 -14.81 24.07
C HIS A 347 -0.31 -14.05 23.36
N GLY A 348 -0.57 -13.64 22.11
CA GLY A 348 0.48 -13.11 21.24
C GLY A 348 1.47 -14.22 20.88
N SER A 349 2.76 -13.96 21.04
CA SER A 349 3.82 -14.96 20.83
C SER A 349 3.95 -15.96 21.96
N GLU A 350 3.43 -15.65 23.15
CA GLU A 350 3.67 -16.42 24.36
C GLU A 350 2.68 -17.57 24.51
N LEU A 351 3.22 -18.73 24.87
CA LEU A 351 2.45 -19.93 25.18
C LEU A 351 1.91 -19.85 26.61
N LEU A 352 0.59 -19.96 26.78
CA LEU A 352 -0.07 -19.82 28.09
C LEU A 352 0.08 -21.06 28.98
N CYS A 353 0.15 -22.25 28.37
CA CYS A 353 0.31 -23.53 29.06
C CYS A 353 0.93 -24.57 28.12
N LYS A 354 1.34 -25.73 28.65
CA LYS A 354 1.93 -26.79 27.81
C LYS A 354 1.04 -27.16 26.63
N VAL A 355 1.67 -27.37 25.48
CA VAL A 355 1.00 -27.81 24.25
C VAL A 355 0.44 -29.22 24.44
N VAL A 356 -0.76 -29.45 23.91
CA VAL A 356 -1.48 -30.73 24.02
C VAL A 356 -1.50 -31.42 22.65
N THR A 357 -1.23 -32.73 22.63
CA THR A 357 -1.18 -33.52 21.38
C THR A 357 -2.24 -34.62 21.38
N SER A 358 -2.87 -34.84 20.24
CA SER A 358 -3.84 -35.91 20.03
C SER A 358 -3.18 -37.30 20.03
N CYS A 359 -3.98 -38.37 19.97
CA CYS A 359 -3.46 -39.68 19.58
C CYS A 359 -3.10 -39.70 18.07
N GLU A 360 -2.23 -40.64 17.71
CA GLU A 360 -1.93 -40.99 16.32
C GLU A 360 -3.14 -41.72 15.71
N VAL A 361 -3.59 -41.27 14.54
CA VAL A 361 -4.68 -41.89 13.76
C VAL A 361 -4.15 -42.28 12.38
N ASN A 362 -4.68 -43.35 11.79
CA ASN A 362 -4.30 -43.73 10.42
C ASN A 362 -4.66 -42.61 9.44
N VAL A 363 -3.85 -42.46 8.39
CA VAL A 363 -4.14 -41.49 7.33
C VAL A 363 -5.41 -41.91 6.59
N CYS A 364 -6.37 -40.99 6.52
CA CYS A 364 -7.53 -41.04 5.65
C CYS A 364 -8.02 -39.61 5.40
N SER A 365 -8.96 -39.45 4.45
CA SER A 365 -9.53 -38.12 4.14
C SER A 365 -10.31 -37.53 5.32
N GLU A 366 -10.96 -38.38 6.10
CA GLU A 366 -11.85 -38.00 7.20
C GLU A 366 -11.45 -38.65 8.55
N PRO A 367 -10.28 -38.30 9.11
CA PRO A 367 -9.77 -38.93 10.32
C PRO A 367 -10.61 -38.57 11.55
N LEU A 368 -10.92 -39.56 12.38
CA LEU A 368 -11.70 -39.38 13.60
C LEU A 368 -10.79 -39.50 14.84
N TRP A 369 -10.85 -38.50 15.72
CA TRP A 369 -10.12 -38.51 17.00
C TRP A 369 -11.03 -38.67 18.21
N ASP A 370 -12.19 -38.00 18.20
CA ASP A 370 -13.16 -37.92 19.31
C ASP A 370 -12.50 -37.84 20.70
N LYS A 371 -11.61 -36.87 20.87
CA LYS A 371 -10.75 -36.76 22.05
C LYS A 371 -10.91 -35.43 22.77
N LYS A 372 -11.10 -35.50 24.08
CA LYS A 372 -11.03 -34.34 24.98
C LYS A 372 -9.57 -33.91 25.18
N LEU A 373 -9.22 -32.71 24.75
CA LEU A 373 -7.93 -32.07 24.98
C LEU A 373 -8.07 -31.10 26.16
N VAL A 374 -7.41 -31.40 27.26
CA VAL A 374 -7.44 -30.60 28.50
C VAL A 374 -6.16 -29.79 28.61
N PHE A 375 -6.29 -28.48 28.82
CA PHE A 375 -5.18 -27.56 28.96
C PHE A 375 -4.92 -27.25 30.43
N ASP A 376 -3.64 -27.12 30.79
CA ASP A 376 -3.19 -26.81 32.15
C ASP A 376 -3.33 -25.31 32.46
N ILE A 377 -4.57 -24.81 32.34
CA ILE A 377 -4.97 -23.44 32.64
C ILE A 377 -6.46 -23.40 33.02
N SER A 378 -6.81 -22.67 34.07
CA SER A 378 -8.20 -22.48 34.47
C SER A 378 -8.94 -21.57 33.48
N VAL A 379 -10.24 -21.81 33.27
CA VAL A 379 -11.10 -20.94 32.45
C VAL A 379 -11.09 -19.50 32.96
N SER A 380 -11.04 -19.33 34.29
CA SER A 380 -10.99 -18.03 34.94
C SER A 380 -9.68 -17.25 34.73
N ASP A 381 -8.59 -17.92 34.33
CA ASP A 381 -7.28 -17.31 34.10
C ASP A 381 -6.98 -17.04 32.61
N LEU A 382 -7.91 -17.37 31.71
CA LEU A 382 -7.78 -17.10 30.29
C LEU A 382 -7.78 -15.58 30.01
N PRO A 383 -6.71 -15.02 29.41
CA PRO A 383 -6.73 -13.64 28.93
C PRO A 383 -7.77 -13.41 27.84
N ARG A 384 -8.23 -12.17 27.69
CA ARG A 384 -9.22 -11.79 26.66
C ARG A 384 -8.83 -12.20 25.24
N MET A 385 -7.54 -12.10 24.92
CA MET A 385 -7.00 -12.40 23.59
C MET A 385 -6.40 -13.80 23.49
N SER A 386 -6.88 -14.73 24.31
CA SER A 386 -6.50 -16.14 24.23
C SER A 386 -6.82 -16.69 22.83
N ARG A 387 -5.80 -17.21 22.17
CA ARG A 387 -5.86 -17.82 20.85
C ARG A 387 -5.55 -19.30 20.95
N LEU A 388 -6.40 -20.11 20.34
CA LEU A 388 -6.20 -21.54 20.22
C LEU A 388 -5.61 -21.83 18.84
N CYS A 389 -4.39 -22.37 18.82
CA CYS A 389 -3.63 -22.65 17.62
C CYS A 389 -3.51 -24.16 17.42
N PHE A 390 -3.80 -24.64 16.21
CA PHE A 390 -3.71 -26.04 15.84
C PHE A 390 -2.69 -26.25 14.72
N ALA A 391 -2.01 -27.39 14.77
CA ALA A 391 -1.19 -27.92 13.69
C ALA A 391 -1.55 -29.38 13.44
N LEU A 392 -1.87 -29.70 12.19
CA LEU A 392 -2.05 -31.06 11.68
C LEU A 392 -0.76 -31.48 10.99
N TYR A 393 -0.18 -32.60 11.42
CA TYR A 393 1.06 -33.12 10.87
C TYR A 393 1.03 -34.64 10.73
N ALA A 394 1.88 -35.15 9.85
CA ALA A 394 2.04 -36.57 9.59
C ALA A 394 3.37 -37.09 10.16
N VAL A 395 3.32 -38.26 10.79
CA VAL A 395 4.46 -38.93 11.43
C VAL A 395 4.65 -40.31 10.81
N ILE A 396 5.90 -40.70 10.54
CA ILE A 396 6.21 -42.03 10.01
C ILE A 396 6.12 -43.09 11.13
N GLU A 397 5.42 -44.19 10.84
CA GLU A 397 5.22 -45.30 11.78
C GLU A 397 6.56 -45.92 12.24
N LYS A 398 6.70 -46.15 13.55
CA LYS A 398 7.92 -46.75 14.13
C LYS A 398 7.97 -48.25 13.81
N ALA A 399 8.55 -48.63 12.67
CA ALA A 399 8.94 -50.02 12.46
C ALA A 399 10.01 -50.43 13.50
N LYS A 400 9.72 -51.44 14.34
CA LYS A 400 10.73 -52.13 15.15
C LYS A 400 11.71 -52.84 14.20
N LYS A 401 12.85 -52.21 13.88
CA LYS A 401 13.99 -52.90 13.26
C LYS A 401 15.19 -52.93 14.22
N PRO A 402 15.94 -54.05 14.27
CA PRO A 402 17.05 -54.25 15.20
C PRO A 402 18.24 -53.37 14.84
N ARG A 403 19.06 -53.07 15.86
CA ARG A 403 20.26 -52.22 15.84
C ARG A 403 21.05 -52.31 14.52
N SER A 404 21.14 -51.20 13.80
CA SER A 404 22.25 -50.95 12.87
C SER A 404 22.82 -49.54 13.08
N THR A 405 24.14 -49.47 13.15
CA THR A 405 24.95 -48.28 13.39
C THR A 405 25.14 -47.49 12.10
N LYS A 406 24.19 -46.63 11.73
CA LYS A 406 24.43 -45.50 10.82
C LYS A 406 23.67 -44.26 11.32
N LYS A 407 24.35 -43.11 11.28
CA LYS A 407 23.96 -41.78 11.78
C LYS A 407 22.44 -41.53 11.81
N LYS A 408 21.92 -41.18 13.00
CA LYS A 408 20.57 -40.64 13.20
C LYS A 408 20.38 -39.38 12.33
N ASN A 409 19.72 -39.50 11.19
CA ASN A 409 19.00 -38.35 10.63
C ASN A 409 17.80 -38.09 11.56
N LYS A 410 17.67 -36.84 12.03
CA LYS A 410 16.49 -36.37 12.79
C LYS A 410 15.23 -36.75 12.00
N LYS A 411 14.29 -37.44 12.65
CA LYS A 411 12.95 -37.70 12.11
C LYS A 411 12.31 -36.34 11.82
N ALA A 412 11.89 -36.09 10.59
CA ALA A 412 11.17 -34.87 10.25
C ALA A 412 9.67 -35.17 10.30
N ASP A 413 8.99 -34.62 11.30
CA ASP A 413 7.53 -34.54 11.29
C ASP A 413 7.12 -33.70 10.07
N CYS A 414 6.11 -34.15 9.32
CA CYS A 414 5.68 -33.46 8.10
C CYS A 414 4.47 -32.55 8.43
N PRO A 415 4.65 -31.22 8.59
CA PRO A 415 3.54 -30.32 8.85
C PRO A 415 2.64 -30.22 7.61
N LEU A 416 1.36 -30.55 7.77
CA LEU A 416 0.39 -30.55 6.67
C LEU A 416 -0.37 -29.22 6.62
N ALA A 417 -0.95 -28.82 7.75
CA ALA A 417 -1.79 -27.63 7.83
C ALA A 417 -1.83 -27.06 9.24
N TRP A 418 -2.23 -25.79 9.36
CA TRP A 418 -2.43 -25.11 10.64
C TRP A 418 -3.72 -24.29 10.63
N VAL A 419 -4.29 -24.02 11.80
CA VAL A 419 -5.45 -23.12 11.93
C VAL A 419 -5.50 -22.50 13.31
N ASN A 420 -5.84 -21.22 13.37
CA ASN A 420 -5.98 -20.48 14.63
C ASN A 420 -7.43 -20.02 14.80
N THR A 421 -7.90 -19.97 16.03
CA THR A 421 -9.21 -19.40 16.37
C THR A 421 -9.15 -18.69 17.71
N MET A 422 -9.86 -17.58 17.84
CA MET A 422 -10.00 -16.91 19.14
C MET A 422 -10.87 -17.75 20.06
N VAL A 423 -10.52 -17.82 21.35
CA VAL A 423 -11.32 -18.49 22.39
C VAL A 423 -12.57 -17.68 22.73
N PHE A 424 -12.46 -16.35 22.67
CA PHE A 424 -13.57 -15.42 22.81
C PHE A 424 -13.98 -14.87 21.44
N ASP A 425 -15.27 -14.54 21.25
CA ASP A 425 -15.74 -13.85 20.05
C ASP A 425 -15.58 -12.31 20.15
N TYR A 426 -16.03 -11.58 19.13
CA TYR A 426 -15.95 -10.12 19.07
C TYR A 426 -16.87 -9.40 20.09
N LYS A 427 -17.79 -10.13 20.73
CA LYS A 427 -18.71 -9.64 21.78
C LYS A 427 -18.29 -10.08 23.17
N ASP A 428 -17.02 -10.45 23.32
CA ASP A 428 -16.42 -10.91 24.57
C ASP A 428 -16.99 -12.24 25.09
N GLN A 429 -17.79 -12.95 24.29
CA GLN A 429 -18.39 -14.21 24.71
C GLN A 429 -17.38 -15.36 24.55
N LEU A 430 -17.26 -16.22 25.58
CA LEU A 430 -16.55 -17.48 25.45
C LEU A 430 -17.28 -18.35 24.42
N LYS A 431 -16.57 -18.81 23.39
CA LYS A 431 -17.16 -19.65 22.36
C LYS A 431 -17.64 -20.97 22.95
N THR A 432 -18.79 -21.45 22.47
CA THR A 432 -19.42 -22.72 22.87
C THR A 432 -19.99 -23.42 21.65
N GLY A 433 -19.99 -24.75 21.63
CA GLY A 433 -20.55 -25.53 20.53
C GLY A 433 -19.52 -25.93 19.47
N GLU A 434 -19.99 -26.40 18.32
CA GLU A 434 -19.16 -26.99 17.27
C GLU A 434 -18.70 -25.98 16.23
N PHE A 435 -17.45 -26.10 15.82
CA PHE A 435 -16.82 -25.23 14.81
C PHE A 435 -16.00 -26.08 13.83
N LEU A 436 -16.33 -25.97 12.55
CA LEU A 436 -15.51 -26.49 11.46
C LEU A 436 -14.48 -25.43 11.06
N LEU A 437 -13.24 -25.65 11.46
CA LEU A 437 -12.11 -24.77 11.18
C LEU A 437 -11.42 -25.18 9.88
N SER A 438 -11.60 -24.39 8.82
CA SER A 438 -10.88 -24.59 7.55
C SER A 438 -9.43 -24.17 7.70
N THR A 439 -8.51 -25.08 7.41
CA THR A 439 -7.08 -24.92 7.71
C THR A 439 -6.32 -24.21 6.59
N TRP A 440 -5.17 -23.65 6.95
CA TRP A 440 -4.19 -23.08 6.03
C TRP A 440 -3.06 -24.09 5.79
N PRO A 441 -2.50 -24.18 4.58
CA PRO A 441 -1.38 -25.07 4.33
C PRO A 441 -0.15 -24.64 5.15
N SER A 442 0.57 -25.62 5.67
CA SER A 442 1.85 -25.37 6.33
C SER A 442 2.94 -25.20 5.27
N VAL A 443 3.76 -24.17 5.43
CA VAL A 443 4.96 -23.96 4.61
C VAL A 443 6.15 -24.51 5.41
N PRO A 444 6.95 -25.44 4.88
CA PRO A 444 8.13 -25.92 5.57
C PRO A 444 9.08 -24.74 5.84
N ASP A 445 9.30 -24.42 7.12
CA ASP A 445 10.27 -23.42 7.56
C ASP A 445 11.48 -24.11 8.22
N ASP A 446 12.66 -23.51 8.11
CA ASP A 446 13.92 -24.01 8.65
C ASP A 446 13.89 -24.10 10.20
N LYS A 447 12.94 -23.38 10.84
CA LYS A 447 12.78 -23.32 12.32
C LYS A 447 12.20 -24.58 12.94
N GLY A 448 11.50 -25.43 12.18
CA GLY A 448 10.96 -26.69 12.68
C GLY A 448 9.83 -26.58 13.71
N ASP A 449 9.24 -25.40 13.90
CA ASP A 449 8.05 -25.21 14.73
C ASP A 449 6.79 -25.70 14.00
N LEU A 450 5.99 -26.54 14.65
CA LEU A 450 4.77 -27.11 14.05
C LEU A 450 3.58 -26.14 14.11
N LEU A 451 3.46 -25.37 15.19
CA LEU A 451 2.38 -24.40 15.41
C LEU A 451 2.73 -23.03 14.82
N ASN A 452 1.73 -22.33 14.27
CA ASN A 452 1.90 -20.99 13.70
C ASN A 452 1.06 -19.94 14.45
N PRO A 453 1.45 -19.50 15.66
CA PRO A 453 0.64 -18.55 16.43
C PRO A 453 0.50 -17.19 15.74
N MET A 454 1.53 -16.73 15.03
CA MET A 454 1.51 -15.48 14.25
C MET A 454 0.57 -15.51 13.04
N GLY A 455 0.07 -16.69 12.66
CA GLY A 455 -0.88 -16.86 11.58
C GLY A 455 -2.25 -16.22 11.87
N THR A 456 -2.97 -15.89 10.80
CA THR A 456 -4.31 -15.29 10.88
C THR A 456 -5.29 -16.17 11.67
N VAL A 457 -6.26 -15.53 12.33
CA VAL A 457 -7.44 -16.18 12.93
C VAL A 457 -8.63 -16.23 11.97
N GLU A 458 -8.51 -15.60 10.81
CA GLU A 458 -9.52 -15.64 9.76
C GLU A 458 -9.61 -17.05 9.17
N LYS A 459 -10.84 -17.48 8.89
CA LYS A 459 -11.12 -18.76 8.25
C LYS A 459 -10.54 -18.77 6.83
N ASN A 460 -9.94 -19.89 6.41
CA ASN A 460 -9.54 -20.05 5.02
C ASN A 460 -10.78 -19.99 4.10
N PRO A 461 -10.86 -19.04 3.15
CA PRO A 461 -12.02 -18.89 2.27
C PRO A 461 -12.17 -20.04 1.27
N ASN A 462 -11.12 -20.83 1.01
CA ASN A 462 -11.18 -22.01 0.15
C ASN A 462 -11.81 -23.20 0.89
N VAL A 463 -13.06 -23.04 1.31
CA VAL A 463 -13.78 -24.00 2.15
C VAL A 463 -14.14 -25.28 1.44
N ASP A 464 -13.99 -25.37 0.11
CA ASP A 464 -14.36 -26.57 -0.68
C ASP A 464 -13.20 -27.55 -0.84
N SER A 465 -11.96 -27.05 -0.84
CA SER A 465 -10.76 -27.86 -1.06
C SER A 465 -9.80 -27.92 0.13
N ALA A 466 -9.86 -26.95 1.05
CA ALA A 466 -8.98 -26.93 2.21
C ALA A 466 -9.32 -28.05 3.20
N ALA A 467 -8.29 -28.60 3.85
CA ALA A 467 -8.51 -29.49 4.98
C ALA A 467 -9.26 -28.75 6.11
N GLY A 468 -9.96 -29.50 6.96
CA GLY A 468 -10.75 -28.95 8.06
C GLY A 468 -10.51 -29.70 9.36
N LEU A 469 -10.67 -29.01 10.48
CA LEU A 469 -10.74 -29.61 11.81
C LEU A 469 -12.07 -29.23 12.46
N LEU A 470 -12.87 -30.23 12.80
CA LEU A 470 -14.09 -30.06 13.59
C LEU A 470 -13.74 -30.18 15.08
N ILE A 471 -13.98 -29.09 15.79
CA ILE A 471 -13.79 -29.01 17.23
C ILE A 471 -15.09 -28.62 17.91
N ARG A 472 -15.22 -28.98 19.19
CA ARG A 472 -16.32 -28.52 20.05
C ARG A 472 -15.77 -27.80 21.26
N PHE A 473 -16.12 -26.52 21.38
CA PHE A 473 -15.91 -25.76 22.61
C PHE A 473 -16.89 -26.22 23.70
N PRO A 474 -16.46 -26.26 24.97
CA PRO A 474 -17.24 -26.81 26.06
C PRO A 474 -18.42 -25.90 26.39
N ASN A 475 -19.57 -26.50 26.65
CA ASN A 475 -20.71 -25.79 27.22
C ASN A 475 -20.66 -25.89 28.75
N ILE A 476 -19.87 -25.03 29.39
CA ILE A 476 -19.58 -25.09 30.84
C ILE A 476 -20.81 -24.74 31.68
N ARG A 477 -21.62 -23.77 31.21
CA ARG A 477 -22.81 -23.28 31.90
C ARG A 477 -23.98 -23.21 30.93
N PRO A 478 -25.23 -23.35 31.39
CA PRO A 478 -26.41 -23.23 30.53
C PRO A 478 -26.62 -21.82 29.96
N HIS A 479 -25.97 -20.80 30.53
CA HIS A 479 -26.02 -19.42 30.06
C HIS A 479 -24.67 -19.02 29.44
N PRO A 480 -24.66 -18.13 28.44
CA PRO A 480 -23.43 -17.58 27.86
C PRO A 480 -22.50 -16.96 28.90
N LEU A 481 -21.20 -17.26 28.79
CA LEU A 481 -20.15 -16.66 29.61
C LEU A 481 -19.48 -15.54 28.84
N TYR A 482 -19.31 -14.39 29.48
CA TYR A 482 -18.64 -13.23 28.90
C TYR A 482 -17.37 -12.92 29.68
N TYR A 483 -16.34 -12.47 28.95
CA TYR A 483 -15.18 -11.85 29.57
C TYR A 483 -15.65 -10.62 30.35
N PRO A 484 -15.27 -10.46 31.63
CA PRO A 484 -15.89 -9.44 32.46
C PRO A 484 -15.57 -8.02 32.01
N HIS A 485 -16.60 -7.17 32.03
CA HIS A 485 -16.47 -5.75 31.70
C HIS A 485 -15.61 -5.02 32.73
N PHE A 486 -14.95 -3.95 32.29
CA PHE A 486 -13.97 -3.20 33.07
C PHE A 486 -14.49 -2.75 34.46
N ASP A 487 -15.74 -2.34 34.57
CA ASP A 487 -16.33 -1.84 35.84
C ASP A 487 -16.36 -2.91 36.95
N LYS A 488 -16.41 -4.20 36.57
CA LYS A 488 -16.33 -5.32 37.52
C LYS A 488 -14.90 -5.73 37.84
N VAL A 489 -13.92 -5.33 37.03
CA VAL A 489 -12.47 -5.57 37.28
C VAL A 489 -12.02 -4.81 38.52
N HIS A 490 -12.52 -3.59 38.73
CA HIS A 490 -12.09 -2.72 39.83
C HIS A 490 -12.56 -3.20 41.23
N LEU A 491 -13.62 -4.01 41.29
CA LEU A 491 -14.20 -4.53 42.54
C LEU A 491 -13.58 -5.86 43.02
N LEU A 492 -12.84 -6.57 42.17
CA LEU A 492 -12.27 -7.90 42.45
C LEU A 492 -10.74 -7.89 42.65
N LEU A 493 -10.16 -6.69 42.83
CA LEU A 493 -8.71 -6.43 43.00
C LEU A 493 -8.04 -7.12 44.21
N HIS A 494 -8.77 -7.87 45.03
CA HIS A 494 -8.22 -8.49 46.24
C HIS A 494 -7.71 -9.93 46.08
N THR A 495 -7.79 -10.56 44.89
CA THR A 495 -7.45 -11.99 44.78
C THR A 495 -6.62 -12.47 43.58
N ARG A 496 -6.30 -11.66 42.55
CA ARG A 496 -5.51 -12.14 41.38
C ARG A 496 -4.58 -11.06 40.80
N ARG A 497 -3.27 -11.33 40.81
CA ARG A 497 -2.21 -10.32 41.10
C ARG A 497 -1.47 -9.61 39.95
N HIS A 498 -1.64 -9.91 38.65
CA HIS A 498 -0.72 -9.32 37.64
C HIS A 498 -1.40 -8.66 36.43
N GLN A 499 -2.34 -9.32 35.74
CA GLN A 499 -2.94 -8.75 34.53
C GLN A 499 -3.90 -7.57 34.81
N HIS A 500 -4.63 -7.62 35.93
CA HIS A 500 -5.64 -6.60 36.26
C HIS A 500 -5.02 -5.30 36.77
N GLU A 501 -3.95 -5.40 37.55
CA GLU A 501 -3.16 -4.25 37.97
C GLU A 501 -2.60 -3.53 36.74
N MET A 502 -2.09 -4.29 35.76
CA MET A 502 -1.58 -3.73 34.49
C MET A 502 -2.64 -2.93 33.73
N VAL A 503 -3.86 -3.46 33.57
CA VAL A 503 -4.93 -2.73 32.85
C VAL A 503 -5.34 -1.46 33.58
N ALA A 504 -5.44 -1.49 34.92
CA ALA A 504 -5.72 -0.30 35.72
C ALA A 504 -4.56 0.73 35.65
N PHE A 505 -3.31 0.27 35.61
CA PHE A 505 -2.14 1.13 35.41
C PHE A 505 -2.13 1.76 34.02
N LEU A 506 -2.43 1.02 32.96
CA LEU A 506 -2.46 1.52 31.58
C LEU A 506 -3.42 2.69 31.38
N GLN A 507 -4.56 2.71 32.07
CA GLN A 507 -5.49 3.83 32.01
C GLN A 507 -4.88 5.14 32.52
N LYS A 508 -4.10 5.05 33.61
CA LYS A 508 -3.40 6.18 34.23
C LYS A 508 -2.00 6.40 33.68
N TRP A 509 -1.56 5.55 32.77
CA TRP A 509 -0.21 5.60 32.23
C TRP A 509 -0.02 6.85 31.38
N PRO A 510 1.07 7.62 31.59
CA PRO A 510 1.33 8.81 30.79
C PRO A 510 1.57 8.42 29.34
N ASP A 511 1.08 9.23 28.40
CA ASP A 511 1.25 8.92 26.99
C ASP A 511 2.73 8.82 26.60
N LEU A 512 3.06 7.77 25.86
CA LEU A 512 4.41 7.58 25.32
C LEU A 512 4.63 8.48 24.09
N PRO A 513 5.89 8.82 23.77
CA PRO A 513 6.23 9.28 22.43
C PRO A 513 5.73 8.29 21.39
N ALA A 514 5.09 8.79 20.33
CA ALA A 514 4.44 7.94 19.32
C ALA A 514 5.39 6.89 18.70
N LEU A 515 6.68 7.22 18.53
CA LEU A 515 7.69 6.30 18.00
C LEU A 515 7.93 5.09 18.90
N HIS A 516 7.83 5.26 20.23
CA HIS A 516 7.93 4.14 21.17
C HIS A 516 6.63 3.35 21.21
N ALA A 517 5.49 4.02 21.07
CA ALA A 517 4.18 3.35 21.03
C ALA A 517 4.04 2.41 19.82
N LEU A 518 4.75 2.64 18.71
CA LEU A 518 4.72 1.74 17.54
C LEU A 518 5.11 0.29 17.88
N GLU A 519 6.00 0.09 18.85
CA GLU A 519 6.40 -1.26 19.31
C GLU A 519 5.21 -2.06 19.85
N LEU A 520 4.29 -1.38 20.52
CA LEU A 520 3.10 -1.97 21.13
C LEU A 520 2.04 -2.40 20.09
N LEU A 521 2.28 -2.17 18.80
CA LEU A 521 1.49 -2.75 17.70
C LEU A 521 2.03 -4.10 17.21
N ASP A 522 3.22 -4.52 17.67
CA ASP A 522 3.76 -5.83 17.35
C ASP A 522 2.86 -6.95 17.88
N TYR A 523 2.92 -8.11 17.24
CA TYR A 523 2.12 -9.28 17.56
C TYR A 523 2.25 -9.75 19.03
N SER A 524 3.37 -9.44 19.70
CA SER A 524 3.56 -9.74 21.13
C SER A 524 2.60 -8.99 22.07
N PHE A 525 1.93 -7.93 21.61
CA PHE A 525 1.01 -7.11 22.40
C PHE A 525 -0.43 -7.18 21.84
N PRO A 526 -1.15 -8.32 21.97
CA PRO A 526 -2.48 -8.48 21.36
C PRO A 526 -3.61 -7.81 22.17
N ASP A 527 -3.37 -7.41 23.42
CA ASP A 527 -4.41 -6.97 24.35
C ASP A 527 -5.12 -5.67 23.89
N PRO A 528 -6.47 -5.60 23.89
CA PRO A 528 -7.19 -4.44 23.36
C PRO A 528 -6.92 -3.15 24.12
N MET A 529 -6.63 -3.22 25.43
CA MET A 529 -6.35 -2.02 26.23
C MET A 529 -4.95 -1.47 25.93
N VAL A 530 -3.98 -2.37 25.70
CA VAL A 530 -2.66 -1.99 25.18
C VAL A 530 -2.80 -1.35 23.79
N ARG A 531 -3.59 -1.97 22.90
CA ARG A 531 -3.88 -1.41 21.56
C ARG A 531 -4.52 -0.04 21.64
N SER A 532 -5.51 0.15 22.52
CA SER A 532 -6.19 1.43 22.71
C SER A 532 -5.26 2.52 23.23
N PHE A 533 -4.43 2.18 24.23
CA PHE A 533 -3.38 3.06 24.72
C PHE A 533 -2.40 3.47 23.61
N THR A 534 -2.00 2.51 22.78
CA THR A 534 -1.12 2.76 21.63
C THR A 534 -1.75 3.73 20.64
N ILE A 535 -3.01 3.50 20.25
CA ILE A 535 -3.73 4.41 19.33
C ILE A 535 -3.89 5.81 19.94
N ARG A 536 -4.15 5.91 21.26
CA ARG A 536 -4.18 7.19 21.98
C ARG A 536 -2.86 7.96 21.83
N CYS A 537 -1.71 7.27 21.89
CA CYS A 537 -0.40 7.88 21.66
C CYS A 537 -0.20 8.27 20.19
N LEU A 538 -0.59 7.41 19.24
CA LEU A 538 -0.43 7.65 17.80
C LEU A 538 -1.34 8.77 17.26
N ARG A 539 -2.45 9.07 17.93
CA ARG A 539 -3.30 10.24 17.60
C ARG A 539 -2.56 11.57 17.67
N LYS A 540 -1.42 11.64 18.36
CA LYS A 540 -0.56 12.83 18.43
C LYS A 540 0.39 12.99 17.24
N LEU A 541 0.54 11.96 16.40
CA LEU A 541 1.39 12.04 15.21
C LEU A 541 0.85 13.06 14.21
N ARG A 542 1.74 13.87 13.65
CA ARG A 542 1.42 14.71 12.49
C ARG A 542 1.14 13.85 11.27
N ASP A 543 0.37 14.37 10.32
CA ASP A 543 0.03 13.63 9.09
C ASP A 543 1.27 13.23 8.28
N GLU A 544 2.30 14.07 8.26
CA GLU A 544 3.58 13.80 7.59
C GLU A 544 4.31 12.59 8.20
N GLU A 545 4.30 12.50 9.53
CA GLU A 545 4.92 11.39 10.27
C GLU A 545 4.07 10.12 10.14
N LEU A 546 2.75 10.24 10.19
CA LEU A 546 1.85 9.12 9.96
C LEU A 546 2.05 8.53 8.56
N LEU A 547 2.17 9.37 7.53
CA LEU A 547 2.41 8.92 6.16
C LEU A 547 3.73 8.14 6.05
N GLN A 548 4.75 8.55 6.80
CA GLN A 548 6.06 7.87 6.87
C GLN A 548 5.98 6.48 7.53
N TYR A 549 4.93 6.16 8.30
CA TYR A 549 4.74 4.86 8.96
C TYR A 549 3.50 4.10 8.46
N LEU A 550 2.79 4.65 7.47
CA LEU A 550 1.50 4.14 7.02
C LEU A 550 1.61 2.71 6.49
N LEU A 551 2.69 2.37 5.79
CA LEU A 551 2.93 1.01 5.32
C LEU A 551 2.92 0.01 6.48
N GLN A 552 3.69 0.28 7.54
CA GLN A 552 3.78 -0.58 8.73
C GLN A 552 2.44 -0.67 9.47
N LEU A 553 1.72 0.45 9.60
CA LEU A 553 0.42 0.49 10.26
C LEU A 553 -0.63 -0.35 9.51
N VAL A 554 -0.59 -0.36 8.17
CA VAL A 554 -1.44 -1.25 7.37
C VAL A 554 -1.05 -2.71 7.57
N GLN A 555 0.25 -3.01 7.68
CA GLN A 555 0.72 -4.38 7.89
C GLN A 555 0.27 -4.95 9.24
N VAL A 556 0.32 -4.18 10.32
CA VAL A 556 -0.06 -4.67 11.65
C VAL A 556 -1.57 -4.84 11.86
N LEU A 557 -2.42 -4.34 10.95
CA LEU A 557 -3.85 -4.72 10.90
C LEU A 557 -4.04 -6.24 10.77
N LYS A 558 -3.04 -6.97 10.26
CA LYS A 558 -3.05 -8.43 10.12
C LYS A 558 -2.91 -9.16 11.47
N TYR A 559 -2.43 -8.47 12.50
CA TYR A 559 -2.33 -9.00 13.86
C TYR A 559 -3.59 -8.75 14.71
N GLU A 560 -4.47 -7.86 14.26
CA GLU A 560 -5.73 -7.57 14.92
C GLU A 560 -6.67 -8.78 14.84
N SER A 561 -7.27 -9.14 15.98
CA SER A 561 -8.05 -10.38 16.08
C SER A 561 -9.49 -10.25 15.61
N TYR A 562 -10.05 -9.04 15.63
CA TYR A 562 -11.42 -8.72 15.24
C TYR A 562 -11.42 -7.61 14.19
N LEU A 563 -12.46 -7.55 13.36
CA LEU A 563 -12.58 -6.58 12.27
C LEU A 563 -12.68 -5.14 12.80
N ASP A 564 -13.53 -4.92 13.81
CA ASP A 564 -13.69 -3.64 14.49
C ASP A 564 -12.60 -3.46 15.56
N CYS A 565 -11.61 -2.64 15.25
CA CYS A 565 -10.50 -2.34 16.16
C CYS A 565 -10.11 -0.86 16.11
N ASP A 566 -9.44 -0.39 17.18
CA ASP A 566 -9.03 1.01 17.32
C ASP A 566 -8.08 1.45 16.19
N LEU A 567 -7.22 0.55 15.72
CA LEU A 567 -6.30 0.82 14.62
C LEU A 567 -7.03 1.03 13.30
N ALA A 568 -8.01 0.19 12.95
CA ALA A 568 -8.78 0.33 11.72
C ALA A 568 -9.59 1.65 11.73
N THR A 569 -10.21 1.97 12.87
CA THR A 569 -10.95 3.22 13.08
C THR A 569 -10.02 4.43 12.95
N PHE A 570 -8.85 4.40 13.59
CA PHE A 570 -7.85 5.45 13.50
C PHE A 570 -7.35 5.68 12.06
N LEU A 571 -7.03 4.61 11.33
CA LEU A 571 -6.56 4.73 9.95
C LEU A 571 -7.64 5.30 9.03
N LEU A 572 -8.90 4.86 9.16
CA LEU A 572 -10.03 5.41 8.42
C LEU A 572 -10.25 6.89 8.76
N GLU A 573 -10.22 7.26 10.04
CA GLU A 573 -10.37 8.64 10.49
C GLU A 573 -9.31 9.56 9.86
N ARG A 574 -8.04 9.14 9.87
CA ARG A 574 -6.93 9.91 9.28
C ARG A 574 -7.02 9.97 7.77
N ALA A 575 -7.40 8.88 7.11
CA ALA A 575 -7.61 8.83 5.66
C ALA A 575 -8.78 9.71 5.18
N LEU A 576 -9.84 9.84 5.99
CA LEU A 576 -10.99 10.70 5.69
C LEU A 576 -10.76 12.17 6.04
N SER A 577 -9.71 12.45 6.82
CA SER A 577 -9.28 13.80 7.23
C SER A 577 -8.09 14.33 6.42
N ASN A 578 -7.43 13.48 5.62
CA ASN A 578 -6.34 13.88 4.73
C ASN A 578 -6.35 13.01 3.47
N LYS A 579 -6.61 13.63 2.31
CA LYS A 579 -6.73 12.92 1.02
C LYS A 579 -5.45 12.18 0.62
N ARG A 580 -4.27 12.71 0.96
CA ARG A 580 -2.98 12.07 0.65
C ARG A 580 -2.80 10.79 1.46
N ILE A 581 -3.13 10.80 2.75
CA ILE A 581 -3.15 9.58 3.58
C ILE A 581 -4.16 8.58 3.03
N GLY A 582 -5.38 9.02 2.69
CA GLY A 582 -6.39 8.15 2.11
C GLY A 582 -5.98 7.51 0.78
N HIS A 583 -5.28 8.25 -0.08
CA HIS A 583 -4.73 7.73 -1.34
C HIS A 583 -3.76 6.56 -1.11
N PHE A 584 -2.79 6.71 -0.21
CA PHE A 584 -1.81 5.66 0.05
C PHE A 584 -2.39 4.52 0.90
N LEU A 585 -3.32 4.80 1.82
CA LEU A 585 -4.06 3.76 2.56
C LEU A 585 -4.81 2.85 1.58
N PHE A 586 -5.51 3.45 0.61
CA PHE A 586 -6.19 2.70 -0.45
C PHE A 586 -5.21 1.78 -1.19
N TRP A 587 -4.09 2.30 -1.68
CA TRP A 587 -3.15 1.49 -2.47
C TRP A 587 -2.44 0.41 -1.66
N HIS A 588 -2.11 0.66 -0.39
CA HIS A 588 -1.51 -0.35 0.49
C HIS A 588 -2.48 -1.50 0.82
N LEU A 589 -3.77 -1.21 1.02
CA LEU A 589 -4.79 -2.26 1.21
C LEU A 589 -5.08 -2.98 -0.11
N ARG A 590 -5.24 -2.21 -1.20
CA ARG A 590 -5.63 -2.72 -2.52
C ARG A 590 -4.58 -3.64 -3.13
N SER A 591 -3.30 -3.39 -2.88
CA SER A 591 -2.21 -4.21 -3.42
C SER A 591 -2.22 -5.64 -2.86
N GLU A 592 -2.76 -5.83 -1.65
CA GLU A 592 -2.82 -7.13 -0.96
C GLU A 592 -4.19 -7.82 -1.02
N MET A 593 -5.17 -7.29 -1.78
CA MET A 593 -6.49 -7.93 -1.95
C MET A 593 -6.42 -9.35 -2.55
N HIS A 594 -5.33 -9.68 -3.25
CA HIS A 594 -5.06 -11.02 -3.77
C HIS A 594 -4.66 -12.03 -2.68
N VAL A 595 -4.34 -11.58 -1.46
CA VAL A 595 -3.92 -12.41 -0.34
C VAL A 595 -5.16 -12.84 0.45
N SER A 596 -5.52 -14.12 0.33
CA SER A 596 -6.77 -14.65 0.90
C SER A 596 -6.94 -14.44 2.41
N SER A 597 -5.85 -14.43 3.18
CA SER A 597 -5.89 -14.28 4.65
C SER A 597 -6.28 -12.88 5.13
N VAL A 598 -6.25 -11.89 4.24
CA VAL A 598 -6.54 -10.47 4.58
C VAL A 598 -7.59 -9.84 3.66
N SER A 599 -7.95 -10.50 2.55
CA SER A 599 -8.88 -9.97 1.55
C SER A 599 -10.26 -9.58 2.11
N LEU A 600 -10.73 -10.28 3.15
CA LEU A 600 -11.96 -9.91 3.86
C LEU A 600 -11.78 -8.58 4.61
N ARG A 601 -10.84 -8.53 5.56
CA ARG A 601 -10.56 -7.36 6.38
C ARG A 601 -10.23 -6.12 5.54
N PHE A 602 -9.31 -6.25 4.59
CA PHE A 602 -8.88 -5.15 3.75
C PHE A 602 -10.01 -4.72 2.80
N GLY A 603 -10.79 -5.66 2.26
CA GLY A 603 -11.96 -5.36 1.44
C GLY A 603 -13.03 -4.55 2.18
N LEU A 604 -13.29 -4.88 3.45
CA LEU A 604 -14.25 -4.15 4.28
C LEU A 604 -13.78 -2.73 4.64
N ILE A 605 -12.48 -2.56 4.95
CA ILE A 605 -11.90 -1.23 5.19
C ILE A 605 -11.93 -0.39 3.91
N LEU A 606 -11.61 -0.99 2.76
CA LEU A 606 -11.68 -0.34 1.45
C LEU A 606 -13.12 0.07 1.10
N GLU A 607 -14.12 -0.78 1.35
CA GLU A 607 -15.54 -0.42 1.18
C GLU A 607 -15.88 0.82 2.03
N ALA A 608 -15.56 0.79 3.33
CA ALA A 608 -15.83 1.89 4.24
C ALA A 608 -15.17 3.20 3.78
N TYR A 609 -13.88 3.15 3.41
CA TYR A 609 -13.14 4.30 2.91
C TYR A 609 -13.78 4.86 1.63
N CYS A 610 -14.12 4.00 0.66
CA CYS A 610 -14.72 4.44 -0.59
C CYS A 610 -16.06 5.14 -0.36
N ARG A 611 -16.93 4.59 0.50
CA ARG A 611 -18.21 5.23 0.86
C ARG A 611 -18.02 6.61 1.50
N GLY A 612 -16.99 6.78 2.33
CA GLY A 612 -16.66 8.07 2.91
C GLY A 612 -15.99 9.06 1.95
N ASN A 613 -15.66 8.66 0.71
CA ASN A 613 -14.85 9.44 -0.22
C ASN A 613 -15.22 9.24 -1.71
N ILE A 614 -16.51 9.36 -2.03
CA ILE A 614 -17.07 9.13 -3.37
C ILE A 614 -16.33 9.90 -4.49
N TYR A 615 -15.95 11.16 -4.26
CA TYR A 615 -15.19 11.91 -5.27
C TYR A 615 -13.80 11.33 -5.53
N HIS A 616 -13.14 10.82 -4.48
CA HIS A 616 -11.83 10.20 -4.63
C HIS A 616 -11.91 8.88 -5.40
N ILE A 617 -13.01 8.12 -5.26
CA ILE A 617 -13.27 6.90 -6.05
C ILE A 617 -13.08 7.15 -7.54
N LYS A 618 -13.58 8.27 -8.09
CA LYS A 618 -13.42 8.59 -9.53
C LYS A 618 -11.96 8.63 -9.97
N ASN A 619 -11.10 9.27 -9.16
CA ASN A 619 -9.66 9.35 -9.45
C ASN A 619 -9.00 7.97 -9.33
N LEU A 620 -9.35 7.20 -8.29
CA LEU A 620 -8.83 5.85 -8.07
C LEU A 620 -9.29 4.88 -9.16
N TRP A 621 -10.51 5.05 -9.67
CA TRP A 621 -11.06 4.27 -10.77
C TRP A 621 -10.27 4.50 -12.05
N LYS A 622 -10.02 5.78 -12.41
CA LYS A 622 -9.19 6.12 -13.57
C LYS A 622 -7.75 5.59 -13.44
N GLN A 623 -7.18 5.63 -12.24
CA GLN A 623 -5.88 5.01 -11.96
C GLN A 623 -5.91 3.48 -12.14
N ASN A 624 -6.94 2.81 -11.64
CA ASN A 624 -7.11 1.37 -11.76
C ASN A 624 -7.30 0.94 -13.21
N GLU A 625 -8.08 1.69 -13.99
CA GLU A 625 -8.24 1.49 -15.43
C GLU A 625 -6.90 1.57 -16.16
N ALA A 626 -6.13 2.63 -15.93
CA ALA A 626 -4.79 2.79 -16.49
C ALA A 626 -3.87 1.62 -16.14
N LEU A 627 -3.85 1.19 -14.87
CA LEU A 627 -3.05 0.05 -14.42
C LEU A 627 -3.43 -1.26 -15.11
N ASN A 628 -4.72 -1.48 -15.37
CA ASN A 628 -5.19 -2.66 -16.09
C ASN A 628 -4.73 -2.64 -17.56
N LYS A 629 -4.82 -1.50 -18.25
CA LYS A 629 -4.28 -1.35 -19.61
C LYS A 629 -2.75 -1.49 -19.62
N MET A 630 -2.03 -0.96 -18.63
CA MET A 630 -0.58 -1.17 -18.49
C MET A 630 -0.22 -2.64 -18.29
N LYS A 631 -1.02 -3.39 -17.52
CA LYS A 631 -0.85 -4.82 -17.32
C LYS A 631 -1.04 -5.59 -18.63
N ALA A 632 -2.15 -5.36 -19.32
CA ALA A 632 -2.43 -6.00 -20.61
C ALA A 632 -1.31 -5.71 -21.64
N LEU A 633 -0.89 -4.44 -21.73
CA LEU A 633 0.22 -4.04 -22.60
C LEU A 633 1.55 -4.73 -22.22
N ASN A 634 1.84 -4.91 -20.93
CA ASN A 634 3.05 -5.60 -20.49
C ASN A 634 3.00 -7.10 -20.78
N ASP A 635 1.84 -7.73 -20.60
CA ASP A 635 1.63 -9.16 -20.91
C ASP A 635 1.70 -9.40 -22.44
N PHE A 636 1.20 -8.46 -23.25
CA PHE A 636 1.43 -8.42 -24.71
C PHE A 636 2.92 -8.35 -25.04
N VAL A 637 3.67 -7.43 -24.44
CA VAL A 637 5.13 -7.30 -24.65
C VAL A 637 5.88 -8.59 -24.27
N LYS A 638 5.55 -9.20 -23.13
CA LYS A 638 6.19 -10.43 -22.66
C LYS A 638 5.95 -11.63 -23.57
N SER A 639 4.73 -11.77 -24.08
CA SER A 639 4.35 -12.89 -24.94
C SER A 639 4.86 -12.73 -26.38
N GLY A 640 4.89 -11.49 -26.91
CA GLY A 640 5.36 -11.19 -28.25
C GLY A 640 6.89 -11.15 -28.40
N TRP A 641 7.65 -10.76 -27.37
CA TRP A 641 9.12 -10.65 -27.44
C TRP A 641 9.83 -11.95 -27.86
N GLN A 642 9.26 -13.11 -27.55
CA GLN A 642 9.86 -14.40 -27.93
C GLN A 642 9.69 -14.71 -29.43
N LYS A 643 8.83 -13.99 -30.14
CA LYS A 643 8.40 -14.29 -31.52
C LYS A 643 8.91 -13.28 -32.55
N THR A 644 9.24 -12.06 -32.13
CA THR A 644 9.52 -10.94 -33.04
C THR A 644 10.77 -10.16 -32.61
N SER A 645 11.34 -9.36 -33.52
CA SER A 645 12.51 -8.52 -33.21
C SER A 645 12.16 -7.41 -32.22
N ARG A 646 13.17 -6.88 -31.49
CA ARG A 646 12.99 -5.79 -30.53
C ARG A 646 12.36 -4.55 -31.14
N GLN A 647 12.81 -4.19 -32.33
CA GLN A 647 12.32 -3.01 -33.02
C GLN A 647 10.85 -3.17 -33.38
N GLN A 648 10.50 -4.30 -34.01
CA GLN A 648 9.11 -4.60 -34.37
C GLN A 648 8.20 -4.61 -33.14
N MET A 649 8.60 -5.28 -32.06
CA MET A 649 7.79 -5.34 -30.84
C MET A 649 7.62 -3.97 -30.17
N THR A 650 8.62 -3.11 -30.28
CA THR A 650 8.54 -1.72 -29.78
C THR A 650 7.55 -0.92 -30.61
N ASP A 651 7.53 -1.09 -31.93
CA ASP A 651 6.62 -0.39 -32.82
C ASP A 651 5.17 -0.91 -32.68
N ASP A 652 4.99 -2.22 -32.47
CA ASP A 652 3.69 -2.83 -32.15
C ASP A 652 3.15 -2.32 -30.79
N MET A 653 4.01 -2.21 -29.78
CA MET A 653 3.67 -1.61 -28.49
C MET A 653 3.20 -0.16 -28.66
N LYS A 654 3.91 0.64 -29.47
CA LYS A 654 3.53 2.03 -29.75
C LYS A 654 2.20 2.12 -30.49
N LEU A 655 1.95 1.22 -31.44
CA LEU A 655 0.67 1.15 -32.16
C LEU A 655 -0.48 0.81 -31.20
N CYS A 656 -0.28 -0.13 -30.28
CA CYS A 656 -1.25 -0.48 -29.25
C CYS A 656 -1.57 0.72 -28.35
N ILE A 657 -0.56 1.46 -27.88
CA ILE A 657 -0.77 2.68 -27.07
C ILE A 657 -1.59 3.74 -27.84
N LYS A 658 -1.40 3.85 -29.16
CA LYS A 658 -2.11 4.83 -30.01
C LYS A 658 -3.58 4.48 -30.26
N GLN A 659 -4.06 3.30 -29.86
CA GLN A 659 -5.49 2.98 -29.89
C GLN A 659 -6.27 3.91 -28.97
N GLU A 660 -7.49 4.28 -29.37
CA GLU A 660 -8.30 5.29 -28.66
C GLU A 660 -8.54 4.92 -27.18
N ALA A 661 -8.93 3.66 -26.91
CA ALA A 661 -9.17 3.16 -25.56
C ALA A 661 -7.90 3.20 -24.68
N TYR A 662 -6.71 3.02 -25.25
CA TYR A 662 -5.44 3.12 -24.52
C TYR A 662 -5.06 4.58 -24.27
N MET A 663 -5.20 5.45 -25.28
CA MET A 663 -4.92 6.88 -25.14
C MET A 663 -5.81 7.53 -24.08
N GLU A 664 -7.09 7.18 -24.04
CA GLU A 664 -8.05 7.69 -23.06
C GLU A 664 -7.72 7.23 -21.63
N ALA A 665 -7.56 5.92 -21.44
CA ALA A 665 -7.30 5.34 -20.13
C ALA A 665 -5.92 5.74 -19.56
N LEU A 666 -4.90 5.80 -20.41
CA LEU A 666 -3.54 6.12 -19.98
C LEU A 666 -3.28 7.61 -19.83
N SER A 667 -4.18 8.51 -20.28
CA SER A 667 -3.97 9.97 -20.24
C SER A 667 -4.89 10.70 -19.26
N TYR A 668 -4.46 11.88 -18.82
CA TYR A 668 -5.23 12.80 -17.97
C TYR A 668 -5.67 12.19 -16.63
N LEU A 669 -4.75 11.53 -15.95
CA LEU A 669 -4.97 10.90 -14.63
C LEU A 669 -3.99 11.44 -13.58
N LEU A 670 -4.40 11.42 -12.32
CA LEU A 670 -3.48 11.67 -11.20
C LEU A 670 -2.56 10.46 -11.02
N SER A 671 -1.26 10.68 -10.87
CA SER A 671 -0.29 9.60 -10.68
C SER A 671 -0.55 8.85 -9.37
N PRO A 672 -0.61 7.49 -9.37
CA PRO A 672 -0.67 6.74 -8.13
C PRO A 672 0.56 6.94 -7.24
N LEU A 673 1.72 7.25 -7.81
CA LEU A 673 2.95 7.52 -7.05
C LEU A 673 2.90 8.84 -6.28
N ASN A 674 2.24 9.85 -6.85
CA ASN A 674 2.05 11.15 -6.21
C ASN A 674 0.75 11.80 -6.75
N PRO A 675 -0.33 11.85 -5.96
CA PRO A 675 -1.63 12.36 -6.41
C PRO A 675 -1.63 13.87 -6.72
N SER A 676 -0.54 14.58 -6.43
CA SER A 676 -0.36 16.00 -6.82
C SER A 676 0.12 16.15 -8.27
N ILE A 677 0.62 15.07 -8.89
CA ILE A 677 1.14 15.07 -10.26
C ILE A 677 0.06 14.57 -11.21
N MET A 678 -0.31 15.39 -12.18
CA MET A 678 -1.18 15.01 -13.28
C MET A 678 -0.36 14.44 -14.44
N LEU A 679 -0.60 13.17 -14.75
CA LEU A 679 -0.14 12.54 -15.99
C LEU A 679 -1.05 13.01 -17.11
N SER A 680 -0.55 13.90 -17.97
CA SER A 680 -1.34 14.50 -19.05
C SER A 680 -1.48 13.55 -20.25
N GLU A 681 -1.07 13.93 -21.45
CA GLU A 681 -1.11 13.05 -22.62
C GLU A 681 0.11 12.11 -22.63
N ILE A 682 -0.12 10.82 -22.88
CA ILE A 682 0.97 9.84 -23.06
C ILE A 682 1.71 10.08 -24.39
N CYS A 683 3.04 10.12 -24.32
CA CYS A 683 3.93 10.24 -25.48
C CYS A 683 4.30 8.86 -26.02
N ALA A 684 3.39 8.22 -26.79
CA ALA A 684 3.61 6.86 -27.31
C ALA A 684 5.00 6.68 -27.96
N ASP A 685 5.46 7.64 -28.76
CA ASP A 685 6.75 7.55 -29.47
C ASP A 685 7.98 7.56 -28.54
N ARG A 686 7.83 8.09 -27.31
CA ARG A 686 8.87 8.10 -26.27
C ARG A 686 8.74 6.92 -25.28
N CYS A 687 7.69 6.11 -25.40
CA CYS A 687 7.51 4.92 -24.58
C CYS A 687 8.38 3.77 -25.11
N LYS A 688 8.87 2.92 -24.19
CA LYS A 688 9.68 1.74 -24.52
C LYS A 688 9.49 0.66 -23.45
N PHE A 689 10.05 -0.52 -23.64
CA PHE A 689 10.20 -1.52 -22.58
C PHE A 689 11.68 -1.81 -22.32
N MET A 690 12.03 -2.12 -21.07
CA MET A 690 13.42 -2.38 -20.66
C MET A 690 13.82 -3.83 -20.91
N ASP A 691 15.13 -4.09 -21.02
CA ASP A 691 15.67 -5.41 -21.35
C ASP A 691 15.58 -6.46 -20.23
N SER A 692 15.27 -6.04 -19.00
CA SER A 692 15.16 -6.90 -17.82
C SER A 692 14.21 -8.10 -18.04
N LYS A 693 14.34 -9.14 -17.22
CA LYS A 693 13.57 -10.39 -17.32
C LYS A 693 12.06 -10.15 -17.44
N MET A 694 11.52 -9.23 -16.63
CA MET A 694 10.09 -8.92 -16.59
C MET A 694 9.62 -7.88 -17.61
N LYS A 695 10.52 -7.39 -18.49
CA LYS A 695 10.22 -6.43 -19.57
C LYS A 695 9.38 -5.23 -19.09
N PRO A 696 9.79 -4.51 -18.03
CA PRO A 696 8.98 -3.41 -17.50
C PRO A 696 8.77 -2.31 -18.54
N LEU A 697 7.60 -1.69 -18.50
CA LEU A 697 7.22 -0.63 -19.42
C LEU A 697 7.76 0.70 -18.91
N TRP A 698 8.40 1.47 -19.78
CA TRP A 698 8.84 2.83 -19.56
C TRP A 698 7.86 3.75 -20.28
N LEU A 699 7.01 4.44 -19.52
CA LEU A 699 5.92 5.27 -20.02
C LEU A 699 6.24 6.74 -19.79
N MET A 700 6.11 7.55 -20.83
CA MET A 700 6.44 8.98 -20.82
C MET A 700 5.19 9.82 -21.08
N TYR A 701 5.05 10.91 -20.34
CA TYR A 701 3.91 11.82 -20.40
C TYR A 701 4.37 13.24 -20.74
N LYS A 702 3.58 13.98 -21.51
CA LYS A 702 3.83 15.41 -21.73
C LYS A 702 3.72 16.17 -20.41
N ASN A 703 4.61 17.14 -20.20
CA ASN A 703 4.40 18.17 -19.20
C ASN A 703 3.76 19.38 -19.89
N LYS A 704 2.48 19.69 -19.57
CA LYS A 704 1.78 20.84 -20.18
C LYS A 704 2.40 22.20 -19.85
N TRP A 705 3.23 22.28 -18.81
CA TRP A 705 3.63 23.54 -18.20
C TRP A 705 5.07 23.94 -18.51
N VAL A 706 5.91 22.97 -18.81
CA VAL A 706 7.29 23.19 -19.22
C VAL A 706 7.45 22.57 -20.60
N GLN A 707 7.50 23.42 -21.61
CA GLN A 707 7.65 22.98 -23.00
C GLN A 707 8.95 22.16 -23.15
N GLY A 708 8.83 20.95 -23.67
CA GLY A 708 9.95 20.01 -23.81
C GLY A 708 10.21 19.11 -22.61
N ASP A 709 9.62 19.39 -21.44
CA ASP A 709 9.71 18.51 -20.27
C ASP A 709 8.71 17.36 -20.33
N ALA A 710 9.03 16.28 -19.64
CA ALA A 710 8.18 15.09 -19.55
C ALA A 710 8.20 14.50 -18.14
N VAL A 711 7.18 13.71 -17.82
CA VAL A 711 7.10 12.91 -16.59
C VAL A 711 7.17 11.43 -17.00
N GLY A 712 8.03 10.66 -16.34
CA GLY A 712 8.20 9.24 -16.63
C GLY A 712 7.74 8.37 -15.47
N ILE A 713 7.10 7.25 -15.78
CA ILE A 713 6.83 6.16 -14.84
C ILE A 713 7.26 4.83 -15.44
N ILE A 714 7.72 3.92 -14.59
CA ILE A 714 8.00 2.55 -14.96
C ILE A 714 6.88 1.67 -14.38
N PHE A 715 6.21 0.91 -15.23
CA PHE A 715 5.29 -0.13 -14.81
C PHE A 715 5.99 -1.49 -14.82
N LYS A 716 6.02 -2.15 -13.65
CA LYS A 716 6.65 -3.46 -13.45
C LYS A 716 5.58 -4.48 -13.10
N ASN A 717 5.60 -5.61 -13.78
CA ASN A 717 4.68 -6.74 -13.57
C ASN A 717 5.53 -8.02 -13.54
N GLY A 718 5.48 -8.79 -12.46
CA GLY A 718 6.25 -10.02 -12.26
C GLY A 718 7.16 -10.03 -11.02
N ASP A 719 7.44 -8.87 -10.42
CA ASP A 719 8.28 -8.74 -9.22
C ASP A 719 7.48 -8.13 -8.05
N ASP A 720 7.77 -8.55 -6.82
CA ASP A 720 7.14 -8.00 -5.61
C ASP A 720 7.83 -6.71 -5.16
N LEU A 721 7.22 -5.56 -5.49
CA LEU A 721 7.77 -4.24 -5.18
C LEU A 721 7.62 -3.82 -3.71
N ARG A 722 6.95 -4.60 -2.85
CA ARG A 722 6.78 -4.24 -1.43
C ARG A 722 8.13 -4.14 -0.70
N GLN A 723 9.12 -4.90 -1.15
CA GLN A 723 10.48 -4.85 -0.64
C GLN A 723 11.23 -3.57 -1.04
N ASP A 724 11.14 -3.18 -2.31
CA ASP A 724 11.68 -1.90 -2.78
C ASP A 724 11.00 -0.72 -2.07
N MET A 725 9.67 -0.76 -1.90
CA MET A 725 8.92 0.24 -1.16
C MET A 725 9.45 0.42 0.27
N LEU A 726 9.63 -0.70 1.00
CA LEU A 726 10.15 -0.67 2.36
C LEU A 726 11.56 -0.08 2.40
N THR A 727 12.43 -0.47 1.48
CA THR A 727 13.81 0.01 1.43
C THR A 727 13.87 1.51 1.13
N LEU A 728 13.11 1.98 0.14
CA LEU A 728 13.02 3.40 -0.21
C LEU A 728 12.41 4.23 0.92
N GLN A 729 11.42 3.69 1.62
CA GLN A 729 10.85 4.31 2.82
C GLN A 729 11.89 4.44 3.94
N MET A 730 12.73 3.43 4.17
CA MET A 730 13.83 3.52 5.14
C MET A 730 14.88 4.54 4.72
N ILE A 731 15.27 4.58 3.45
CA ILE A 731 16.20 5.59 2.92
C ILE A 731 15.63 6.99 3.09
N GLN A 732 14.33 7.18 2.83
CA GLN A 732 13.66 8.45 3.06
C GLN A 732 13.66 8.86 4.54
N LEU A 733 13.41 7.92 5.45
CA LEU A 733 13.48 8.17 6.88
C LEU A 733 14.91 8.55 7.32
N MET A 734 15.93 7.86 6.82
CA MET A 734 17.34 8.18 7.09
C MET A 734 17.66 9.62 6.68
N GLU A 735 17.26 10.02 5.48
CA GLU A 735 17.41 11.40 4.99
C GLU A 735 16.69 12.42 5.86
N ILE A 736 15.47 12.13 6.31
CA ILE A 736 14.73 13.01 7.23
C ILE A 736 15.48 13.17 8.56
N LEU A 737 16.01 12.08 9.12
CA LEU A 737 16.77 12.11 10.38
C LEU A 737 18.08 12.90 10.23
N TRP A 738 18.82 12.69 9.14
CA TRP A 738 20.03 13.45 8.86
C TRP A 738 19.74 14.95 8.69
N LYS A 739 18.71 15.30 7.92
CA LYS A 739 18.30 16.71 7.71
C LYS A 739 17.86 17.40 9.01
N LYS A 740 17.19 16.69 9.92
CA LYS A 740 16.81 17.22 11.25
C LYS A 740 18.04 17.61 12.08
N GLU A 741 19.16 16.92 11.90
CA GLU A 741 20.45 17.20 12.55
C GLU A 741 21.34 18.14 11.70
N GLY A 742 20.80 18.74 10.63
CA GLY A 742 21.53 19.68 9.76
C GLY A 742 22.44 19.02 8.72
N LEU A 743 22.39 17.69 8.56
CA LEU A 743 23.17 16.94 7.58
C LEU A 743 22.30 16.58 6.36
N ASP A 744 22.40 17.34 5.27
CA ASP A 744 21.71 17.03 4.00
C ASP A 744 22.63 16.16 3.14
N LEU A 745 22.33 14.85 3.05
CA LEU A 745 23.11 13.88 2.26
C LEU A 745 22.54 13.69 0.85
N ARG A 746 21.60 14.51 0.41
CA ARG A 746 21.19 14.60 -0.99
C ARG A 746 20.59 13.30 -1.55
N MET A 747 19.98 12.48 -0.69
CA MET A 747 19.40 11.19 -1.06
C MET A 747 18.24 11.33 -2.05
N ILE A 748 18.05 10.32 -2.90
CA ILE A 748 16.95 10.27 -3.88
C ILE A 748 16.09 9.02 -3.61
N PRO A 749 15.19 9.08 -2.62
CA PRO A 749 14.17 8.05 -2.43
C PRO A 749 13.05 8.25 -3.47
N TYR A 750 13.26 7.76 -4.69
CA TYR A 750 12.27 7.85 -5.76
C TYR A 750 10.98 7.10 -5.40
N GLY A 751 9.85 7.53 -5.95
CA GLY A 751 8.56 6.91 -5.69
C GLY A 751 8.52 5.44 -6.15
N CYS A 752 8.04 4.55 -5.29
CA CYS A 752 7.76 3.15 -5.61
C CYS A 752 6.44 2.76 -4.96
N LEU A 753 5.54 2.12 -5.70
CA LEU A 753 4.23 1.71 -5.20
C LEU A 753 3.80 0.38 -5.79
N SER A 754 3.65 -0.63 -4.93
CA SER A 754 2.94 -1.86 -5.24
C SER A 754 1.44 -1.57 -5.37
N THR A 755 0.84 -2.01 -6.46
CA THR A 755 -0.58 -1.79 -6.78
C THR A 755 -1.38 -3.08 -6.83
N GLY A 756 -0.72 -4.24 -6.76
CA GLY A 756 -1.34 -5.56 -6.85
C GLY A 756 -0.32 -6.69 -6.70
N ASN A 757 -0.76 -7.92 -7.01
CA ASN A 757 0.08 -9.11 -6.94
C ASN A 757 1.26 -9.02 -7.90
N LYS A 758 2.46 -8.76 -7.37
CA LYS A 758 3.69 -8.59 -8.14
C LYS A 758 3.57 -7.53 -9.25
N THR A 759 2.76 -6.50 -9.03
CA THR A 759 2.59 -5.37 -9.94
C THR A 759 2.78 -4.06 -9.21
N GLY A 760 3.31 -3.07 -9.91
CA GLY A 760 3.37 -1.71 -9.39
C GLY A 760 4.13 -0.74 -10.27
N LEU A 761 4.35 0.45 -9.71
CA LEU A 761 4.91 1.61 -10.38
C LEU A 761 6.20 2.05 -9.70
N ILE A 762 7.14 2.54 -10.51
CA ILE A 762 8.39 3.17 -10.06
C ILE A 762 8.51 4.52 -10.77
N GLU A 763 8.89 5.56 -10.04
CA GLU A 763 9.15 6.89 -10.57
C GLU A 763 10.42 6.89 -11.43
N VAL A 764 10.36 7.51 -12.61
CA VAL A 764 11.57 7.75 -13.41
C VAL A 764 12.30 8.97 -12.88
N VAL A 765 13.54 8.76 -12.41
CA VAL A 765 14.48 9.86 -12.17
C VAL A 765 14.99 10.37 -13.51
N LYS A 766 14.75 11.64 -13.81
CA LYS A 766 15.14 12.27 -15.08
C LYS A 766 16.62 12.65 -15.07
N ASN A 767 17.18 12.79 -16.27
CA ASN A 767 18.56 13.24 -16.49
C ASN A 767 19.56 12.44 -15.66
N SER A 768 19.36 11.11 -15.63
CA SER A 768 20.23 10.18 -14.94
C SER A 768 20.59 9.02 -15.83
N ASP A 769 21.77 8.46 -15.64
CA ASP A 769 22.24 7.29 -16.36
C ASP A 769 22.91 6.30 -15.40
N THR A 770 22.99 5.03 -15.79
CA THR A 770 23.70 4.01 -15.01
C THR A 770 25.20 4.18 -15.18
N ILE A 771 25.98 3.82 -14.16
CA ILE A 771 27.45 3.85 -14.26
C ILE A 771 27.93 3.00 -15.43
N ALA A 772 27.32 1.83 -15.63
CA ALA A 772 27.68 0.94 -16.72
C ALA A 772 27.47 1.58 -18.10
N ASN A 773 26.39 2.35 -18.29
CA ASN A 773 26.17 3.10 -19.53
C ASN A 773 27.19 4.23 -19.70
N ILE A 774 27.47 4.99 -18.64
CA ILE A 774 28.45 6.09 -18.68
C ILE A 774 29.84 5.57 -19.07
N GLN A 775 30.28 4.47 -18.47
CA GLN A 775 31.57 3.84 -18.79
C GLN A 775 31.62 3.33 -20.23
N ARG A 776 30.54 2.69 -20.72
CA ARG A 776 30.45 2.20 -22.11
C ARG A 776 30.50 3.32 -23.15
N ASN A 777 29.86 4.46 -22.87
CA ASN A 777 29.76 5.57 -23.82
C ASN A 777 31.05 6.41 -23.91
N ASN A 778 31.90 6.42 -22.88
CA ASN A 778 33.13 7.22 -22.82
C ASN A 778 34.41 6.46 -23.26
N SER A 779 34.27 5.32 -23.94
CA SER A 779 35.40 4.48 -24.35
C SER A 779 35.31 4.07 -25.82
N ASN A 780 36.42 4.24 -26.56
CA ASN A 780 36.54 3.85 -27.97
C ASN A 780 36.63 2.32 -28.18
N SER A 781 36.68 1.52 -27.11
CA SER A 781 36.70 0.05 -27.17
C SER A 781 35.92 -0.56 -26.00
N ALA A 782 34.94 -1.41 -26.31
CA ALA A 782 34.07 -2.05 -25.32
C ALA A 782 34.83 -2.95 -24.32
N ALA A 783 36.02 -3.44 -24.70
CA ALA A 783 36.84 -4.31 -23.86
C ALA A 783 37.62 -3.56 -22.76
N THR A 784 37.90 -2.26 -22.93
CA THR A 784 38.66 -1.44 -21.96
C THR A 784 37.80 -0.40 -21.23
N ALA A 785 36.52 -0.29 -21.61
CA ALA A 785 35.52 0.64 -21.05
C ALA A 785 35.42 0.62 -19.52
N ALA A 786 35.40 -0.58 -18.94
CA ALA A 786 35.26 -0.78 -17.50
C ALA A 786 36.51 -0.39 -16.68
N PHE A 787 37.64 -0.08 -17.33
CA PHE A 787 38.91 0.28 -16.69
C PHE A 787 39.30 1.75 -16.87
N ASN A 788 38.47 2.55 -17.55
CA ASN A 788 38.73 3.98 -17.73
C ASN A 788 38.34 4.77 -16.47
N LYS A 789 39.33 5.01 -15.61
CA LYS A 789 39.21 5.67 -14.30
C LYS A 789 38.63 7.09 -14.39
N ASP A 790 38.88 7.79 -15.49
CA ASP A 790 38.41 9.17 -15.69
C ASP A 790 36.99 9.23 -16.27
N ALA A 791 36.37 8.11 -16.65
CA ALA A 791 35.11 8.11 -17.40
C ALA A 791 33.96 8.81 -16.65
N LEU A 792 33.82 8.56 -15.34
CA LEU A 792 32.78 9.20 -14.52
C LEU A 792 33.05 10.70 -14.32
N LEU A 793 34.29 11.07 -14.00
CA LEU A 793 34.66 12.46 -13.80
C LEU A 793 34.54 13.26 -15.11
N ASN A 794 34.95 12.69 -16.24
CA ASN A 794 34.81 13.30 -17.56
C ASN A 794 33.35 13.44 -17.98
N TRP A 795 32.49 12.48 -17.61
CA TRP A 795 31.05 12.63 -17.82
C TRP A 795 30.46 13.77 -16.97
N LEU A 796 30.86 13.90 -15.71
CA LEU A 796 30.43 15.03 -14.87
C LEU A 796 30.92 16.36 -15.44
N LYS A 797 32.17 16.44 -15.91
CA LYS A 797 32.72 17.61 -16.61
C LYS A 797 31.99 17.94 -17.91
N SER A 798 31.52 16.93 -18.65
CA SER A 798 30.78 17.17 -19.90
C SER A 798 29.34 17.66 -19.67
N LYS A 799 28.78 17.37 -18.49
CA LYS A 799 27.43 17.80 -18.10
C LYS A 799 27.39 19.09 -17.30
N ASN A 800 28.49 19.46 -16.65
CA ASN A 800 28.58 20.61 -15.76
C ASN A 800 29.69 21.54 -16.23
N PRO A 801 29.38 22.82 -16.56
CA PRO A 801 30.41 23.81 -16.85
C PRO A 801 31.36 24.01 -15.64
N GLU A 802 32.54 24.58 -15.88
CA GLU A 802 33.60 24.66 -14.84
C GLU A 802 33.14 25.34 -13.54
N ASP A 803 32.29 26.37 -13.62
CA ASP A 803 31.74 27.09 -12.46
C ASP A 803 30.77 26.26 -11.61
N LYS A 804 30.22 25.16 -12.16
CA LYS A 804 29.28 24.25 -11.50
C LYS A 804 29.88 22.88 -11.19
N LEU A 805 31.09 22.59 -11.67
CA LEU A 805 31.71 21.28 -11.49
C LEU A 805 31.96 20.97 -10.01
N ASP A 806 32.45 21.93 -9.23
CA ASP A 806 32.66 21.75 -7.79
C ASP A 806 31.35 21.45 -7.05
N GLN A 807 30.25 22.09 -7.46
CA GLN A 807 28.92 21.79 -6.91
C GLN A 807 28.48 20.37 -7.28
N ALA A 808 28.68 19.93 -8.52
CA ALA A 808 28.34 18.56 -8.94
C ALA A 808 29.16 17.50 -8.20
N ILE A 809 30.46 17.75 -7.95
CA ILE A 809 31.32 16.85 -7.17
C ILE A 809 30.87 16.83 -5.70
N GLU A 810 30.44 17.95 -5.13
CA GLU A 810 29.88 17.99 -3.77
C GLU A 810 28.56 17.20 -3.68
N GLU A 811 27.66 17.37 -4.65
CA GLU A 811 26.42 16.59 -4.76
C GLU A 811 26.71 15.09 -4.86
N PHE A 812 27.72 14.71 -5.64
CA PHE A 812 28.22 13.32 -5.73
C PHE A 812 28.76 12.84 -4.39
N THR A 813 29.61 13.62 -3.72
CA THR A 813 30.27 13.23 -2.47
C THR A 813 29.27 13.02 -1.34
N LEU A 814 28.31 13.94 -1.17
CA LEU A 814 27.28 13.85 -0.12
C LEU A 814 26.32 12.68 -0.36
N SER A 815 25.81 12.53 -1.58
CA SER A 815 24.94 11.41 -1.94
C SER A 815 25.64 10.07 -1.87
N CYS A 816 26.91 10.00 -2.30
CA CYS A 816 27.73 8.81 -2.13
C CYS A 816 27.86 8.44 -0.65
N ALA A 817 28.17 9.41 0.23
CA ALA A 817 28.28 9.17 1.67
C ALA A 817 26.97 8.63 2.27
N GLY A 818 25.83 9.23 1.93
CA GLY A 818 24.51 8.77 2.37
C GLY A 818 24.19 7.36 1.90
N TYR A 819 24.39 7.03 0.62
CA TYR A 819 24.16 5.68 0.11
C TYR A 819 25.15 4.65 0.65
N CYS A 820 26.42 5.00 0.91
CA CYS A 820 27.39 4.14 1.59
C CYS A 820 26.84 3.66 2.94
N VAL A 821 26.39 4.61 3.76
CA VAL A 821 25.88 4.33 5.11
C VAL A 821 24.54 3.60 5.05
N ALA A 822 23.60 4.05 4.22
CA ALA A 822 22.28 3.45 4.12
C ALA A 822 22.34 1.99 3.66
N THR A 823 23.11 1.71 2.61
CA THR A 823 23.27 0.33 2.09
C THR A 823 23.99 -0.57 3.07
N TYR A 824 24.97 -0.05 3.83
CA TYR A 824 25.61 -0.77 4.91
C TYR A 824 24.65 -1.14 6.03
N VAL A 825 23.92 -0.16 6.59
CA VAL A 825 22.98 -0.37 7.70
C VAL A 825 21.84 -1.31 7.31
N LEU A 826 21.31 -1.16 6.09
CA LEU A 826 20.23 -2.01 5.60
C LEU A 826 20.70 -3.36 5.05
N GLY A 827 22.01 -3.58 4.94
CA GLY A 827 22.57 -4.82 4.38
C GLY A 827 22.11 -5.10 2.95
N ILE A 828 22.02 -4.07 2.10
CA ILE A 828 21.54 -4.20 0.71
C ILE A 828 22.63 -4.88 -0.13
N GLY A 829 22.29 -5.96 -0.83
CA GLY A 829 23.24 -6.72 -1.67
C GLY A 829 23.15 -6.42 -3.17
N ASP A 830 23.97 -7.11 -3.97
CA ASP A 830 23.97 -7.08 -5.45
C ASP A 830 24.19 -5.66 -6.00
N ARG A 831 25.14 -4.91 -5.41
CA ARG A 831 25.48 -3.53 -5.83
C ARG A 831 26.56 -3.58 -6.93
N HIS A 832 26.16 -3.25 -8.15
CA HIS A 832 27.04 -3.20 -9.33
C HIS A 832 26.68 -2.00 -10.24
N ASN A 833 27.53 -1.74 -11.25
CA ASN A 833 27.45 -0.53 -12.10
C ASN A 833 26.13 -0.37 -12.88
N ASP A 834 25.33 -1.42 -13.05
CA ASP A 834 24.00 -1.33 -13.70
C ASP A 834 22.89 -0.88 -12.73
N ASN A 835 23.08 -1.07 -11.41
CA ASN A 835 22.09 -0.76 -10.37
C ASN A 835 22.48 0.46 -9.52
N ILE A 836 23.48 1.22 -9.99
CA ILE A 836 23.88 2.51 -9.43
C ILE A 836 23.82 3.54 -10.55
N MET A 837 23.15 4.66 -10.27
CA MET A 837 22.87 5.73 -11.22
C MET A 837 23.43 7.06 -10.74
N ILE A 838 23.73 7.94 -11.69
CA ILE A 838 24.20 9.30 -11.43
C ILE A 838 23.34 10.26 -12.25
N LYS A 839 22.85 11.32 -11.60
CA LYS A 839 22.20 12.44 -12.27
C LYS A 839 23.22 13.38 -12.90
N GLU A 840 22.83 14.10 -13.95
CA GLU A 840 23.67 15.13 -14.57
C GLU A 840 24.15 16.19 -13.56
N THR A 841 23.38 16.43 -12.49
CA THR A 841 23.74 17.34 -11.38
C THR A 841 24.76 16.76 -10.40
N GLY A 842 25.28 15.55 -10.62
CA GLY A 842 26.27 14.88 -9.77
C GLY A 842 25.71 13.94 -8.72
N GLN A 843 24.42 14.02 -8.38
CA GLN A 843 23.81 13.16 -7.35
C GLN A 843 23.84 11.68 -7.75
N LEU A 844 24.43 10.85 -6.89
CA LEU A 844 24.46 9.40 -6.99
C LEU A 844 23.24 8.80 -6.27
N PHE A 845 22.64 7.76 -6.86
CA PHE A 845 21.58 7.01 -6.20
C PHE A 845 21.55 5.55 -6.65
N HIS A 846 21.01 4.70 -5.78
CA HIS A 846 20.90 3.27 -6.02
C HIS A 846 19.49 2.90 -6.50
N ILE A 847 19.38 1.89 -7.34
CA ILE A 847 18.11 1.31 -7.79
C ILE A 847 18.07 -0.19 -7.52
N ASP A 848 16.91 -0.81 -7.73
CA ASP A 848 16.68 -2.27 -7.65
C ASP A 848 17.07 -2.85 -6.27
N PHE A 849 16.20 -2.70 -5.27
CA PHE A 849 16.45 -3.09 -3.88
C PHE A 849 15.91 -4.48 -3.55
N GLY A 850 15.93 -5.38 -4.55
CA GLY A 850 15.37 -6.72 -4.46
C GLY A 850 16.02 -7.66 -3.43
N HIS A 851 17.05 -7.21 -2.69
CA HIS A 851 17.72 -7.96 -1.62
C HIS A 851 18.23 -7.03 -0.48
N PHE A 852 17.83 -7.29 0.78
CA PHE A 852 18.21 -6.53 1.99
C PHE A 852 18.42 -7.42 3.23
N LEU A 853 18.96 -6.83 4.31
CA LEU A 853 19.34 -7.48 5.58
C LEU A 853 20.35 -8.64 5.42
N GLY A 854 21.27 -8.52 4.45
CA GLY A 854 22.33 -9.50 4.22
C GLY A 854 21.86 -10.80 3.57
N ASN A 855 20.64 -10.83 3.02
CA ASN A 855 20.22 -11.88 2.10
C ASN A 855 20.88 -11.63 0.74
N PHE A 856 21.81 -12.50 0.33
CA PHE A 856 22.50 -12.40 -0.96
C PHE A 856 22.10 -13.54 -1.89
N LYS A 857 22.18 -13.32 -3.21
CA LYS A 857 22.03 -14.40 -4.19
C LYS A 857 23.11 -15.46 -3.97
N SER A 858 22.70 -16.67 -3.59
CA SER A 858 23.58 -17.84 -3.53
C SER A 858 23.62 -18.54 -4.88
N LYS A 859 24.81 -18.88 -5.38
CA LYS A 859 24.98 -19.79 -6.54
C LYS A 859 25.80 -21.00 -6.07
N PHE A 860 25.30 -22.21 -6.28
CA PHE A 860 25.94 -23.46 -5.84
C PHE A 860 26.27 -23.52 -4.33
N GLY A 861 25.43 -22.91 -3.47
CA GLY A 861 25.64 -22.93 -2.01
C GLY A 861 26.72 -21.97 -1.49
N ILE A 862 27.31 -21.14 -2.35
CA ILE A 862 28.25 -20.08 -1.97
C ILE A 862 27.56 -18.72 -2.12
N ASN A 863 27.58 -17.93 -1.04
CA ASN A 863 27.11 -16.54 -1.07
C ASN A 863 28.05 -15.72 -1.96
N ARG A 864 27.50 -15.06 -2.99
CA ARG A 864 28.30 -14.27 -3.94
C ARG A 864 28.99 -13.06 -3.31
N GLU A 865 28.43 -12.49 -2.24
CA GLU A 865 28.90 -11.23 -1.66
C GLU A 865 28.92 -11.30 -0.13
N ARG A 866 29.94 -10.67 0.47
CA ARG A 866 30.10 -10.54 1.93
C ARG A 866 29.97 -9.08 2.42
N VAL A 867 29.91 -8.10 1.52
CA VAL A 867 29.93 -6.67 1.86
C VAL A 867 28.80 -5.94 1.12
N PRO A 868 27.90 -5.22 1.82
CA PRO A 868 26.70 -4.60 1.24
C PRO A 868 26.95 -3.30 0.42
N PHE A 869 28.14 -2.70 0.52
CA PHE A 869 28.56 -1.60 -0.36
C PHE A 869 30.06 -1.65 -0.62
N ILE A 870 30.47 -1.45 -1.87
CA ILE A 870 31.87 -1.36 -2.27
C ILE A 870 32.12 0.07 -2.75
N LEU A 871 32.85 0.85 -1.95
CA LEU A 871 33.40 2.13 -2.40
C LEU A 871 34.45 1.83 -3.47
N THR A 872 34.08 2.01 -4.73
CA THR A 872 34.98 1.72 -5.86
C THR A 872 36.04 2.81 -5.99
N TYR A 873 37.17 2.45 -6.61
CA TYR A 873 38.22 3.41 -6.92
C TYR A 873 37.71 4.59 -7.76
N ASP A 874 36.77 4.33 -8.68
CA ASP A 874 36.17 5.35 -9.54
C ASP A 874 35.43 6.43 -8.72
N PHE A 875 34.76 6.04 -7.63
CA PHE A 875 34.07 6.98 -6.74
C PHE A 875 35.06 7.81 -5.94
N VAL A 876 36.11 7.16 -5.41
CA VAL A 876 37.19 7.85 -4.70
C VAL A 876 37.86 8.87 -5.62
N HIS A 877 38.09 8.50 -6.89
CA HIS A 877 38.68 9.40 -7.87
C HIS A 877 37.83 10.64 -8.15
N VAL A 878 36.49 10.50 -8.23
CA VAL A 878 35.57 11.65 -8.34
C VAL A 878 35.62 12.52 -7.08
N ILE A 879 35.54 11.92 -5.88
CA ILE A 879 35.59 12.62 -4.58
C ILE A 879 36.89 13.41 -4.42
N GLN A 880 38.02 12.83 -4.87
CA GLN A 880 39.33 13.46 -4.82
C GLN A 880 39.57 14.47 -5.96
N GLN A 881 38.56 14.76 -6.78
CA GLN A 881 38.62 15.68 -7.93
C GLN A 881 39.69 15.28 -8.96
N GLY A 882 39.84 13.97 -9.17
CA GLY A 882 40.79 13.39 -10.11
C GLY A 882 42.25 13.37 -9.65
N ARG A 883 42.53 13.75 -8.40
CA ARG A 883 43.88 13.78 -7.82
C ARG A 883 44.14 12.52 -7.01
N THR A 884 45.33 11.94 -7.14
CA THR A 884 45.69 10.65 -6.49
C THR A 884 45.80 10.71 -4.97
N ASN A 885 46.00 11.88 -4.34
CA ASN A 885 46.19 12.05 -2.89
C ASN A 885 45.50 13.33 -2.35
N ASN A 886 44.25 13.60 -2.71
CA ASN A 886 43.49 14.70 -2.09
C ASN A 886 42.89 14.25 -0.74
N SER A 887 43.72 14.23 0.30
CA SER A 887 43.31 13.75 1.64
C SER A 887 42.19 14.61 2.22
N GLU A 888 42.23 15.94 2.09
CA GLU A 888 41.22 16.84 2.66
C GLU A 888 39.78 16.49 2.18
N LYS A 889 39.59 16.30 0.87
CA LYS A 889 38.26 15.95 0.32
C LYS A 889 37.80 14.56 0.76
N PHE A 890 38.73 13.60 0.83
CA PHE A 890 38.40 12.25 1.26
C PHE A 890 38.12 12.16 2.77
N GLU A 891 38.84 12.93 3.59
CA GLU A 891 38.59 13.05 5.04
C GLU A 891 37.21 13.66 5.29
N ARG A 892 36.83 14.72 4.57
CA ARG A 892 35.46 15.27 4.64
C ARG A 892 34.39 14.24 4.28
N PHE A 893 34.60 13.45 3.23
CA PHE A 893 33.71 12.34 2.89
C PHE A 893 33.59 11.32 4.05
N ARG A 894 34.73 10.96 4.68
CA ARG A 894 34.74 10.06 5.83
C ARG A 894 33.98 10.63 7.02
N GLU A 895 34.20 11.91 7.35
CA GLU A 895 33.48 12.61 8.41
C GLU A 895 31.96 12.63 8.19
N CYS A 896 31.52 12.89 6.95
CA CYS A 896 30.10 12.80 6.58
C CYS A 896 29.54 11.39 6.84
N CYS A 897 30.25 10.34 6.41
CA CYS A 897 29.85 8.95 6.66
C CYS A 897 29.76 8.63 8.17
N GLU A 898 30.75 9.06 8.96
CA GLU A 898 30.79 8.84 10.40
C GLU A 898 29.63 9.54 11.12
N GLN A 899 29.35 10.81 10.77
CA GLN A 899 28.24 11.56 11.34
C GLN A 899 26.89 10.94 10.97
N ALA A 900 26.71 10.60 9.69
CA ALA A 900 25.52 9.94 9.19
C ALA A 900 25.23 8.63 9.94
N TYR A 901 26.26 7.78 10.11
CA TYR A 901 26.15 6.51 10.83
C TYR A 901 25.78 6.73 12.31
N LYS A 902 26.45 7.66 13.00
CA LYS A 902 26.16 7.99 14.42
C LYS A 902 24.70 8.46 14.62
N ILE A 903 24.15 9.24 13.69
CA ILE A 903 22.75 9.69 13.73
C ILE A 903 21.79 8.49 13.61
N LEU A 904 22.08 7.55 12.71
CA LEU A 904 21.25 6.35 12.56
C LEU A 904 21.31 5.44 13.80
N CYS A 905 22.50 5.24 14.38
CA CYS A 905 22.65 4.43 15.60
C CYS A 905 21.81 4.96 16.76
N ARG A 906 21.72 6.29 16.95
CA ARG A 906 20.87 6.91 17.98
C ARG A 906 19.37 6.64 17.78
N ASN A 907 18.98 6.29 16.55
CA ASN A 907 17.61 6.00 16.15
C ASN A 907 17.38 4.51 15.83
N GLY A 908 18.31 3.62 16.21
CA GLY A 908 18.27 2.20 15.87
C GLY A 908 16.97 1.50 16.25
N THR A 909 16.45 1.78 17.45
CA THR A 909 15.17 1.23 17.94
C THR A 909 14.00 1.53 17.00
N LEU A 910 13.96 2.71 16.37
CA LEU A 910 12.91 3.04 15.41
C LEU A 910 12.98 2.12 14.18
N PHE A 911 14.17 1.93 13.60
CA PHE A 911 14.34 1.04 12.44
C PHE A 911 13.99 -0.41 12.80
N VAL A 912 14.43 -0.89 13.96
CA VAL A 912 14.10 -2.24 14.46
C VAL A 912 12.58 -2.41 14.58
N ASN A 913 11.89 -1.45 15.19
CA ASN A 913 10.43 -1.49 15.36
C ASN A 913 9.71 -1.49 14.00
N LEU A 914 10.13 -0.65 13.06
CA LEU A 914 9.53 -0.61 11.73
C LEU A 914 9.73 -1.91 10.95
N PHE A 915 10.90 -2.55 11.04
CA PHE A 915 11.13 -3.87 10.44
C PHE A 915 10.34 -4.97 11.16
N ALA A 916 10.21 -4.91 12.49
CA ALA A 916 9.45 -5.87 13.27
C ALA A 916 7.98 -5.89 12.84
N MET A 917 7.36 -4.71 12.66
CA MET A 917 5.99 -4.54 12.16
C MET A 917 5.81 -5.09 10.73
N MET A 918 6.84 -5.00 9.89
CA MET A 918 6.79 -5.49 8.50
C MET A 918 6.82 -7.00 8.36
N LYS A 919 7.05 -7.76 9.44
CA LYS A 919 6.93 -9.23 9.37
C LYS A 919 5.55 -9.69 8.96
N ALA A 920 4.51 -8.95 9.32
CA ALA A 920 3.15 -9.23 8.91
C ALA A 920 2.97 -9.22 7.38
N ALA A 921 3.87 -8.56 6.64
CA ALA A 921 3.83 -8.53 5.17
C ALA A 921 4.16 -9.88 4.53
N GLY A 922 4.83 -10.79 5.25
CA GLY A 922 5.27 -12.07 4.71
C GLY A 922 6.33 -11.92 3.61
N LEU A 923 7.19 -10.88 3.70
CA LEU A 923 8.30 -10.71 2.78
C LEU A 923 9.33 -11.84 3.00
N PRO A 924 9.75 -12.56 1.95
CA PRO A 924 10.64 -13.72 2.08
C PRO A 924 11.95 -13.45 2.84
N GLU A 925 12.43 -12.21 2.78
CA GLU A 925 13.69 -11.79 3.40
C GLU A 925 13.55 -11.30 4.85
N LEU A 926 12.32 -11.03 5.31
CA LEU A 926 12.02 -10.68 6.71
C LEU A 926 11.57 -11.87 7.55
N THR A 927 11.10 -12.95 6.92
CA THR A 927 10.75 -14.18 7.65
C THR A 927 12.00 -14.89 8.19
N LYS A 928 13.12 -14.78 7.47
CA LYS A 928 14.46 -15.24 7.87
C LYS A 928 15.16 -14.20 8.73
N TRP A 929 14.67 -14.00 9.96
CA TRP A 929 15.29 -13.06 10.89
C TRP A 929 16.67 -13.57 11.29
N ASN A 930 17.73 -13.03 10.69
CA ASN A 930 19.11 -13.33 11.06
C ASN A 930 19.49 -12.47 12.28
N GLU A 931 19.88 -13.10 13.39
CA GLU A 931 20.31 -12.39 14.63
C GLU A 931 21.45 -11.38 14.36
N ASN A 932 22.25 -11.59 13.32
CA ASN A 932 23.31 -10.66 12.93
C ASN A 932 22.77 -9.34 12.33
N ALA A 933 21.59 -9.35 11.69
CA ALA A 933 20.96 -8.15 11.16
C ALA A 933 20.34 -7.28 12.28
N LEU A 934 19.93 -7.91 13.39
CA LEU A 934 19.54 -7.19 14.61
C LEU A 934 20.74 -6.48 15.23
N LYS A 935 21.90 -7.15 15.34
CA LYS A 935 23.13 -6.54 15.87
C LYS A 935 23.66 -5.36 15.05
N SER A 936 23.34 -5.27 13.76
CA SER A 936 23.69 -4.10 12.94
C SER A 936 22.69 -2.95 13.04
N LEU A 937 21.46 -3.23 13.49
CA LEU A 937 20.38 -2.24 13.66
C LEU A 937 20.21 -1.77 15.12
N SER A 938 20.58 -2.60 16.11
CA SER A 938 20.68 -2.30 17.55
C SER A 938 22.05 -1.75 17.90
#